data_AF-A0A7X7NQQ9-F1
#
_entry.id   AF-A0A7X7NQQ9-F1
#
_cell.length_a   1.000
_cell.length_b   1.000
_cell.length_c   1.000
_cell.angle_alpha   90.00
_cell.angle_beta   90.00
_cell.angle_gamma   90.00
#
_symmetry.space_group_name_H-M   'P 1'
#
loop_
_entity.id
_entity.type
_entity.pdbx_description
1 polymer ?
#
loop_
_entity_poly.entity_id
_entity_poly.type
_entity_poly.pdbx_seq_one_letter_code
_entity_poly.pdbx_strand_id
1 'polypeptide(L)'
;GLSQTWHDRLLVAHMMTNLLGWVGLTVTGTLVTLWPTMLRTPMDPRAEAMARQALPVLAVSLLIITSGALAGLRPVTVSGLVLYAAGLVWWGRALWAPARRRPPSEFATGSVACALVWLAVGLGTTIVLVARGGVSDRVGLLASIFVVGFAAQLLPGALSYLMPTALGGGPSVVRAGQAVFNTLAGLRLVVINLGLAVCLAPVPSLVRVVVSVLVLVALASFLPLMVKGIITSVRARRALGGGLPPIDPSARVERPASSLTLAQAVAGASALLVAITVGVGLDPVAAGIGAPTSSTTQDASVSPTGETTRVEVSAAGMRFTPDTVTVPLGNRLVIDLVNDDPSTTHDLAIGGQKTPRLAHQEHAEIVIDVVTGPLDGWCTIVGHRQSGMTFQVQTTGGTPAAGADADTGADGGSGEPPAGGTTDGSHAGHGDGPLLTDDPPPVIQPVDPVLAPAPATTTHRITLTAQEVPLEVAPGLWQQRWTFNGQAPGPTLRGKVGDVFEITLVNDGTMGHSIDFHAGALAPDEPMRTIPPGESLVYRFTATRSGIWMYHCSTMPMSSHIAAGMTGAVIIDSPDLPEVDREFLLVQTEVYLDTVATSAEDATEVSADKVGAEQPDLVVFNGIANQYDEHMLEAQVGERVRIWVLDSGPNRPSSFHVVGGQFDTIYQEGRWVLGGPEEEGDPTGGSQVLGLLPAQAGFVELVMPEAGHYPLVSHLMVDAERGAHGFLRVSE
;
A
#
# COMPACT_ATOMS: atom_id res chain seq x y z
N GLY A 1 27.77 2.67 7.02
CA GLY A 1 27.09 1.82 6.01
C GLY A 1 28.10 1.36 4.98
N LEU A 2 27.82 0.25 4.28
CA LEU A 2 28.69 -0.44 3.30
C LEU A 2 29.51 0.51 2.39
N SER A 3 30.72 0.09 1.99
CA SER A 3 31.52 0.87 1.03
C SER A 3 30.75 1.08 -0.28
N GLN A 4 30.97 2.20 -0.97
CA GLN A 4 30.33 2.51 -2.26
C GLN A 4 30.47 1.35 -3.27
N THR A 5 31.61 0.67 -3.26
CA THR A 5 31.85 -0.54 -4.06
C THR A 5 30.94 -1.71 -3.73
N TRP A 6 30.58 -1.90 -2.46
CA TRP A 6 29.63 -2.93 -2.03
C TRP A 6 28.19 -2.52 -2.33
N HIS A 7 27.86 -1.23 -2.14
CA HIS A 7 26.56 -0.69 -2.53
C HIS A 7 26.29 -0.91 -4.03
N ASP A 8 27.23 -0.57 -4.91
CA ASP A 8 27.08 -0.76 -6.37
C ASP A 8 26.88 -2.22 -6.75
N ARG A 9 27.63 -3.13 -6.12
CA ARG A 9 27.54 -4.59 -6.37
C ARG A 9 26.18 -5.14 -5.95
N LEU A 10 25.71 -4.74 -4.77
CA LEU A 10 24.42 -5.14 -4.23
C LEU A 10 23.27 -4.57 -5.07
N LEU A 11 23.37 -3.30 -5.49
CA LEU A 11 22.37 -2.67 -6.33
C LEU A 11 22.22 -3.41 -7.67
N VAL A 12 23.34 -3.71 -8.34
CA VAL A 12 23.30 -4.49 -9.60
C VAL A 12 22.74 -5.89 -9.37
N ALA A 13 23.17 -6.59 -8.31
CA ALA A 13 22.65 -7.91 -7.99
C ALA A 13 21.14 -7.89 -7.72
N HIS A 14 20.68 -6.97 -6.88
CA HIS A 14 19.27 -6.77 -6.54
C HIS A 14 18.42 -6.46 -7.78
N MET A 15 18.84 -5.48 -8.60
CA MET A 15 18.14 -5.12 -9.84
C MET A 15 18.03 -6.31 -10.78
N MET A 16 19.10 -7.10 -10.96
CA MET A 16 19.07 -8.28 -11.84
C MET A 16 18.19 -9.39 -11.29
N THR A 17 18.22 -9.66 -9.98
CA THR A 17 17.35 -10.64 -9.31
C THR A 17 15.88 -10.30 -9.49
N ASN A 18 15.49 -9.04 -9.27
CA ASN A 18 14.11 -8.63 -9.39
C ASN A 18 13.63 -8.58 -10.85
N LEU A 19 14.41 -7.97 -11.75
CA LEU A 19 14.01 -7.80 -13.15
C LEU A 19 14.07 -9.11 -13.95
N LEU A 20 15.15 -9.87 -13.84
CA LEU A 20 15.36 -11.09 -14.64
C LEU A 20 14.86 -12.34 -13.90
N GLY A 21 14.89 -12.35 -12.57
CA GLY A 21 14.31 -13.42 -11.77
C GLY A 21 12.80 -13.25 -11.63
N TRP A 22 12.37 -12.48 -10.63
CA TRP A 22 10.96 -12.38 -10.23
C TRP A 22 10.05 -11.97 -11.40
N VAL A 23 10.35 -10.87 -12.08
CA VAL A 23 9.54 -10.40 -13.21
C VAL A 23 9.80 -11.23 -14.45
N GLY A 24 11.06 -11.42 -14.84
CA GLY A 24 11.45 -12.11 -16.07
C GLY A 24 10.93 -13.55 -16.17
N LEU A 25 11.17 -14.37 -15.15
CA LEU A 25 10.72 -15.77 -15.14
C LEU A 25 9.20 -15.88 -15.11
N THR A 26 8.52 -15.07 -14.29
CA THR A 26 7.05 -15.06 -14.21
C THR A 26 6.42 -14.68 -15.55
N VAL A 27 6.97 -13.67 -16.23
CA VAL A 27 6.50 -13.27 -17.56
C VAL A 27 6.74 -14.35 -18.60
N THR A 28 7.90 -15.02 -18.59
CA THR A 28 8.18 -16.11 -19.53
C THR A 28 7.25 -17.31 -19.32
N GLY A 29 6.92 -17.67 -18.08
CA GLY A 29 5.96 -18.73 -17.78
C GLY A 29 4.56 -18.37 -18.25
N THR A 30 4.09 -17.17 -17.90
CA THR A 30 2.72 -16.71 -18.20
C THR A 30 2.48 -16.53 -19.70
N LEU A 31 3.45 -15.97 -20.44
CA LEU A 31 3.26 -15.69 -21.86
C LEU A 31 3.22 -16.95 -22.74
N VAL A 32 3.74 -18.09 -22.29
CA VAL A 32 3.66 -19.35 -23.05
C VAL A 32 2.20 -19.73 -23.33
N THR A 33 1.31 -19.51 -22.36
CA THR A 33 -0.11 -19.86 -22.44
C THR A 33 -0.97 -18.64 -22.78
N LEU A 34 -0.67 -17.47 -22.21
CA LEU A 34 -1.46 -16.26 -22.40
C LEU A 34 -1.32 -15.69 -23.82
N TRP A 35 -0.12 -15.70 -24.41
CA TRP A 35 0.13 -15.16 -25.74
C TRP A 35 -0.70 -15.81 -26.86
N PRO A 36 -0.69 -17.15 -27.05
CA PRO A 36 -1.52 -17.80 -28.07
C PRO A 36 -3.02 -17.57 -27.81
N THR A 37 -3.43 -17.51 -26.54
CA THR A 37 -4.80 -17.24 -26.11
C THR A 37 -5.25 -15.82 -26.52
N MET A 38 -4.41 -14.81 -26.26
CA MET A 38 -4.65 -13.43 -26.69
C MET A 38 -4.72 -13.29 -28.21
N LEU A 39 -3.84 -13.96 -28.94
CA LEU A 39 -3.86 -13.99 -30.41
C LEU A 39 -5.00 -14.85 -30.98
N ARG A 40 -5.71 -15.61 -30.15
CA ARG A 40 -6.75 -16.58 -30.55
C ARG A 40 -6.20 -17.55 -31.60
N THR A 41 -5.04 -18.14 -31.31
CA THR A 41 -4.34 -19.13 -32.14
C THR A 41 -3.92 -20.33 -31.30
N PRO A 42 -3.83 -21.55 -31.87
CA PRO A 42 -3.35 -22.70 -31.11
C PRO A 42 -1.88 -22.51 -30.73
N MET A 43 -1.55 -22.88 -29.49
CA MET A 43 -0.18 -22.89 -28.94
C MET A 43 0.76 -23.72 -29.84
N ASP A 44 2.05 -23.33 -29.93
CA ASP A 44 3.05 -24.15 -30.63
C ASP A 44 3.14 -25.51 -29.89
N PRO A 45 3.02 -26.66 -30.58
CA PRO A 45 3.15 -27.98 -29.93
C PRO A 45 4.48 -28.18 -29.18
N ARG A 46 5.51 -27.41 -29.51
CA ARG A 46 6.83 -27.45 -28.87
C ARG A 46 6.97 -26.45 -27.72
N ALA A 47 5.95 -25.64 -27.42
CA ALA A 47 6.06 -24.55 -26.46
C ALA A 47 6.45 -25.03 -25.05
N GLU A 48 5.82 -26.10 -24.56
CA GLU A 48 6.15 -26.71 -23.26
C GLU A 48 7.60 -27.23 -23.24
N ALA A 49 8.02 -27.94 -24.29
CA ALA A 49 9.38 -28.46 -24.39
C ALA A 49 10.43 -27.35 -24.44
N MET A 50 10.19 -26.29 -25.21
CA MET A 50 11.08 -25.12 -25.30
C MET A 50 11.15 -24.36 -23.97
N ALA A 51 10.03 -24.22 -23.25
CA ALA A 51 9.99 -23.62 -21.93
C ALA A 51 10.75 -24.45 -20.88
N ARG A 52 10.53 -25.77 -20.87
CA ARG A 52 11.25 -26.71 -19.98
C ARG A 52 12.77 -26.72 -20.24
N GLN A 53 13.19 -26.52 -21.49
CA GLN A 53 14.60 -26.40 -21.85
C GLN A 53 15.20 -25.04 -21.48
N ALA A 54 14.43 -23.96 -21.63
CA ALA A 54 14.90 -22.61 -21.32
C ALA A 54 15.01 -22.35 -19.81
N LEU A 55 14.11 -22.89 -18.99
CA LEU A 55 14.04 -22.59 -17.56
C LEU A 55 15.35 -22.89 -16.80
N PRO A 56 16.01 -24.07 -16.95
CA PRO A 56 17.30 -24.30 -16.31
C PRO A 56 18.38 -23.32 -16.78
N VAL A 57 18.38 -22.96 -18.08
CA VAL A 57 19.34 -22.00 -18.64
C VAL A 57 19.13 -20.62 -18.02
N LEU A 58 17.88 -20.16 -17.90
CA LEU A 58 17.55 -18.87 -17.31
C LEU A 58 17.90 -18.83 -15.81
N ALA A 59 17.58 -19.90 -15.06
CA ALA A 59 17.90 -20.01 -13.64
C ALA A 59 19.41 -20.03 -13.36
N VAL A 60 20.18 -20.83 -14.12
CA VAL A 60 21.64 -20.87 -14.02
C VAL A 60 22.25 -19.52 -14.43
N SER A 61 21.73 -18.90 -15.48
CA SER A 61 22.18 -17.57 -15.90
C SER A 61 21.97 -16.54 -14.79
N LEU A 62 20.81 -16.56 -14.12
CA LEU A 62 20.52 -15.66 -13.00
C LEU A 62 21.52 -15.84 -11.86
N LEU A 63 21.82 -17.09 -11.48
CA LEU A 63 22.85 -17.39 -10.47
C LEU A 63 24.23 -16.87 -10.87
N ILE A 64 24.62 -16.99 -12.14
CA ILE A 64 25.89 -16.46 -12.65
C ILE A 64 25.90 -14.93 -12.60
N ILE A 65 24.80 -14.28 -12.99
CA ILE A 65 24.66 -12.82 -12.99
C ILE A 65 24.79 -12.27 -11.58
N THR A 66 24.03 -12.82 -10.62
CA THR A 66 24.01 -12.35 -9.24
C THR A 66 25.35 -12.62 -8.54
N SER A 67 25.89 -13.83 -8.66
CA SER A 67 27.20 -14.18 -8.09
C SER A 67 28.33 -13.34 -8.69
N GLY A 68 28.30 -13.13 -10.02
CA GLY A 68 29.27 -12.28 -10.71
C GLY A 68 29.17 -10.82 -10.27
N ALA A 69 27.95 -10.29 -10.11
CA ALA A 69 27.72 -8.92 -9.65
C ALA A 69 28.21 -8.73 -8.21
N LEU A 70 27.87 -9.64 -7.28
CA LEU A 70 28.31 -9.61 -5.89
C LEU A 70 29.84 -9.75 -5.75
N ALA A 71 30.46 -10.59 -6.57
CA ALA A 71 31.91 -10.73 -6.62
C ALA A 71 32.63 -9.55 -7.31
N GLY A 72 31.88 -8.65 -7.97
CA GLY A 72 32.45 -7.56 -8.77
C GLY A 72 33.14 -8.03 -10.06
N LEU A 73 32.85 -9.25 -10.51
CA LEU A 73 33.47 -9.89 -11.69
C LEU A 73 32.65 -9.58 -12.95
N ARG A 74 32.87 -8.39 -13.52
CA ARG A 74 32.12 -7.91 -14.70
C ARG A 74 32.05 -8.92 -15.87
N PRO A 75 33.15 -9.60 -16.28
CA PRO A 75 33.07 -10.58 -17.37
C PRO A 75 32.12 -11.75 -17.07
N VAL A 76 32.03 -12.17 -15.80
CA VAL A 76 31.13 -13.23 -15.35
C VAL A 76 29.68 -12.74 -15.43
N THR A 77 29.39 -11.54 -14.93
CA THR A 77 28.05 -10.93 -15.02
C THR A 77 27.60 -10.77 -16.48
N VAL A 78 28.48 -10.28 -17.37
CA VAL A 78 28.18 -10.16 -18.81
C VAL A 78 27.91 -11.52 -19.44
N SER A 79 28.72 -12.53 -19.13
CA SER A 79 28.53 -13.89 -19.65
C SER A 79 27.19 -14.48 -19.22
N GLY A 80 26.79 -14.26 -17.96
CA GLY A 80 25.48 -14.64 -17.46
C GLY A 80 24.33 -13.92 -18.18
N LEU A 81 24.45 -12.61 -18.44
CA LEU A 81 23.45 -11.84 -19.18
C LEU A 81 23.30 -12.30 -20.64
N VAL A 82 24.41 -12.62 -21.30
CA VAL A 82 24.40 -13.17 -22.67
C VAL A 82 23.74 -14.55 -22.70
N LEU A 83 24.04 -15.41 -21.72
CA LEU A 83 23.40 -16.72 -21.58
C LEU A 83 21.90 -16.58 -21.30
N TYR A 84 21.50 -15.63 -20.45
CA TYR A 84 20.10 -15.31 -20.18
C TYR A 84 19.37 -14.87 -21.46
N ALA A 85 19.98 -13.97 -22.24
CA ALA A 85 19.46 -13.54 -23.54
C ALA A 85 19.30 -14.71 -24.52
N ALA A 86 20.27 -15.62 -24.58
CA ALA A 86 20.19 -16.82 -25.41
C ALA A 86 19.03 -17.75 -24.99
N GLY A 87 18.82 -17.92 -23.68
CA GLY A 87 17.68 -18.65 -23.13
C GLY A 87 16.33 -18.04 -23.53
N LEU A 88 16.21 -16.71 -23.47
CA LEU A 88 15.01 -16.00 -23.93
C LEU A 88 14.79 -16.12 -25.44
N VAL A 89 15.85 -16.08 -26.25
CA VAL A 89 15.73 -16.29 -27.71
C VAL A 89 15.27 -17.72 -28.02
N TRP A 90 15.77 -18.72 -27.29
CA TRP A 90 15.31 -20.11 -27.43
C TRP A 90 13.82 -20.24 -27.11
N TRP A 91 13.41 -19.74 -25.95
CA TRP A 91 12.02 -19.71 -25.50
C TRP A 91 11.10 -18.92 -26.44
N GLY A 92 11.54 -17.74 -26.91
CA GLY A 92 10.75 -16.84 -27.74
C GLY A 92 10.31 -17.43 -29.09
N ARG A 93 10.97 -18.49 -29.55
CA ARG A 93 10.54 -19.27 -30.72
C ARG A 93 9.14 -19.86 -30.56
N ALA A 94 8.74 -20.18 -29.32
CA ALA A 94 7.40 -20.67 -29.00
C ALA A 94 6.33 -19.59 -29.21
N LEU A 95 6.68 -18.31 -29.08
CA LEU A 95 5.76 -17.18 -29.28
C LEU A 95 5.62 -16.80 -30.77
N TRP A 96 6.61 -17.15 -31.59
CA TRP A 96 6.66 -16.78 -32.99
C TRP A 96 5.60 -17.50 -33.85
N ALA A 97 5.40 -18.80 -33.65
CA ALA A 97 4.45 -19.56 -34.47
C ALA A 97 2.99 -19.08 -34.29
N PRO A 98 2.48 -18.84 -33.07
CA PRO A 98 1.19 -18.16 -32.84
C PRO A 98 1.10 -16.79 -33.54
N ALA A 99 2.11 -15.93 -33.34
CA ALA A 99 2.13 -14.58 -33.91
C ALA A 99 2.19 -14.54 -35.44
N ARG A 100 2.88 -15.51 -36.07
CA ARG A 100 2.92 -15.61 -37.54
C ARG A 100 1.59 -16.05 -38.14
N ARG A 101 0.82 -16.89 -37.42
CA ARG A 101 -0.51 -17.34 -37.86
C ARG A 101 -1.52 -16.20 -37.78
N ARG A 102 -1.47 -15.42 -36.71
CA ARG A 102 -2.32 -14.24 -36.55
C ARG A 102 -1.48 -13.12 -35.93
N PRO A 103 -1.06 -12.12 -36.71
CA PRO A 103 -0.25 -11.04 -36.17
C PRO A 103 -1.05 -10.19 -35.17
N PRO A 104 -0.38 -9.53 -34.22
CA PRO A 104 -1.03 -8.60 -33.30
C PRO A 104 -1.89 -7.57 -34.05
N SER A 105 -3.16 -7.49 -33.68
CA SER A 105 -4.15 -6.64 -34.37
C SER A 105 -5.04 -5.85 -33.41
N GLU A 106 -4.79 -5.99 -32.10
CA GLU A 106 -5.57 -5.39 -31.02
C GLU A 106 -4.62 -4.70 -30.04
N PHE A 107 -5.11 -3.74 -29.23
CA PHE A 107 -4.29 -3.03 -28.24
C PHE A 107 -3.54 -4.01 -27.32
N ALA A 108 -4.24 -5.02 -26.81
CA ALA A 108 -3.68 -6.00 -25.89
C ALA A 108 -2.47 -6.75 -26.49
N THR A 109 -2.63 -7.29 -27.70
CA THR A 109 -1.57 -8.05 -28.38
C THR A 109 -0.45 -7.15 -28.89
N GLY A 110 -0.77 -5.93 -29.33
CA GLY A 110 0.23 -4.93 -29.73
C GLY A 110 1.07 -4.44 -28.56
N SER A 111 0.45 -4.15 -27.41
CA SER A 111 1.12 -3.67 -26.20
C SER A 111 2.09 -4.72 -25.65
N VAL A 112 1.65 -5.99 -25.56
CA VAL A 112 2.52 -7.10 -25.12
C VAL A 112 3.66 -7.34 -26.11
N ALA A 113 3.42 -7.24 -27.43
CA ALA A 113 4.50 -7.33 -28.42
C ALA A 113 5.55 -6.23 -28.25
N CYS A 114 5.11 -4.98 -28.10
CA CYS A 114 5.96 -3.83 -27.84
C CYS A 114 6.75 -3.98 -26.54
N ALA A 115 6.11 -4.46 -25.47
CA ALA A 115 6.76 -4.74 -24.19
C ALA A 115 7.92 -5.76 -24.36
N LEU A 116 7.71 -6.84 -25.11
CA LEU A 116 8.77 -7.82 -25.39
C LEU A 116 9.93 -7.25 -26.21
N VAL A 117 9.67 -6.31 -27.11
CA VAL A 117 10.72 -5.58 -27.83
C VAL A 117 11.52 -4.72 -26.85
N TRP A 118 10.86 -3.98 -25.95
CA TRP A 118 11.54 -3.20 -24.92
C TRP A 118 12.30 -4.04 -23.90
N LEU A 119 11.83 -5.24 -23.58
CA LEU A 119 12.58 -6.20 -22.76
C LEU A 119 13.91 -6.56 -23.43
N ALA A 120 13.91 -6.81 -24.74
CA ALA A 120 15.12 -7.09 -25.51
C ALA A 120 16.05 -5.87 -25.57
N VAL A 121 15.50 -4.65 -25.78
CA VAL A 121 16.27 -3.39 -25.74
C VAL A 121 16.89 -3.17 -24.35
N GLY A 122 16.13 -3.38 -23.29
CA GLY A 122 16.59 -3.25 -21.90
C GLY A 122 17.72 -4.23 -21.61
N LEU A 123 17.57 -5.49 -21.99
CA LEU A 123 18.60 -6.51 -21.79
C LEU A 123 19.89 -6.18 -22.58
N GLY A 124 19.77 -5.73 -23.83
CA GLY A 124 20.90 -5.29 -24.64
C GLY A 124 21.63 -4.09 -24.04
N THR A 125 20.88 -3.07 -23.60
CA THR A 125 21.43 -1.89 -22.91
C THR A 125 22.12 -2.27 -21.61
N THR A 126 21.53 -3.16 -20.80
CA THR A 126 22.15 -3.67 -19.56
C THR A 126 23.47 -4.37 -19.86
N ILE A 127 23.54 -5.25 -20.86
CA ILE A 127 24.77 -5.94 -21.26
C ILE A 127 25.87 -4.92 -21.59
N VAL A 128 25.55 -3.89 -22.39
CA VAL A 128 26.51 -2.84 -22.78
C VAL A 128 26.96 -2.02 -21.57
N LEU A 129 26.05 -1.62 -20.68
CA LEU A 129 26.37 -0.81 -19.50
C LEU A 129 27.21 -1.59 -18.48
N VAL A 130 26.88 -2.86 -18.22
CA VAL A 130 27.66 -3.73 -17.33
C VAL A 130 29.07 -3.96 -17.91
N ALA A 131 29.18 -4.18 -19.22
CA ALA A 131 30.47 -4.35 -19.88
C ALA A 131 31.35 -3.10 -19.79
N ARG A 132 30.74 -1.90 -19.82
CA ARG A 132 31.44 -0.61 -19.71
C ARG A 132 31.66 -0.16 -18.26
N GLY A 133 31.01 -0.79 -17.28
CA GLY A 133 31.13 -0.47 -15.86
C GLY A 133 30.40 0.80 -15.42
N GLY A 134 29.34 1.22 -16.12
CA GLY A 134 28.59 2.46 -15.86
C GLY A 134 27.10 2.24 -15.55
N VAL A 135 26.76 1.16 -14.85
CA VAL A 135 25.36 0.79 -14.56
C VAL A 135 24.75 1.71 -13.50
N SER A 136 25.47 1.98 -12.41
CA SER A 136 25.03 2.84 -11.31
C SER A 136 24.67 4.25 -11.78
N ASP A 137 25.50 4.84 -12.65
CA ASP A 137 25.27 6.18 -13.22
C ASP A 137 24.07 6.26 -14.18
N ARG A 138 23.53 5.11 -14.60
CA ARG A 138 22.49 4.99 -15.63
C ARG A 138 21.28 4.18 -15.16
N VAL A 139 21.09 4.04 -13.84
CA VAL A 139 19.93 3.35 -13.25
C VAL A 139 18.62 3.97 -13.74
N GLY A 140 18.50 5.30 -13.80
CA GLY A 140 17.29 5.98 -14.31
C GLY A 140 16.95 5.66 -15.77
N LEU A 141 17.96 5.46 -16.63
CA LEU A 141 17.78 5.02 -18.02
C LEU A 141 17.22 3.59 -18.07
N LEU A 142 17.84 2.67 -17.33
CA LEU A 142 17.39 1.28 -17.25
C LEU A 142 15.99 1.17 -16.64
N ALA A 143 15.72 1.92 -15.57
CA ALA A 143 14.41 1.99 -14.94
C ALA A 143 13.35 2.45 -15.94
N SER A 144 13.61 3.50 -16.72
CA SER A 144 12.68 3.98 -17.74
C SER A 144 12.40 2.91 -18.81
N ILE A 145 13.42 2.16 -19.26
CA ILE A 145 13.24 1.09 -20.25
C ILE A 145 12.42 -0.08 -19.66
N PHE A 146 12.75 -0.56 -18.46
CA PHE A 146 12.08 -1.73 -17.88
C PHE A 146 10.71 -1.40 -17.28
N VAL A 147 10.55 -0.26 -16.61
CA VAL A 147 9.29 0.15 -15.99
C VAL A 147 8.32 0.64 -17.05
N VAL A 148 8.70 1.64 -17.86
CA VAL A 148 7.78 2.24 -18.85
C VAL A 148 7.70 1.38 -20.11
N GLY A 149 8.86 0.99 -20.65
CA GLY A 149 8.93 0.22 -21.90
C GLY A 149 8.40 -1.20 -21.78
N PHE A 150 8.62 -1.86 -20.65
CA PHE A 150 8.24 -3.27 -20.46
C PHE A 150 7.05 -3.43 -19.49
N ALA A 151 7.19 -3.16 -18.20
CA ALA A 151 6.20 -3.51 -17.19
C ALA A 151 4.86 -2.76 -17.36
N ALA A 152 4.91 -1.43 -17.51
CA ALA A 152 3.75 -0.56 -17.69
C ALA A 152 3.03 -0.75 -19.04
N GLN A 153 3.64 -1.46 -20.00
CA GLN A 153 2.96 -1.86 -21.24
C GLN A 153 2.43 -3.30 -21.16
N LEU A 154 3.18 -4.20 -20.52
CA LEU A 154 2.82 -5.59 -20.39
C LEU A 154 1.54 -5.75 -19.56
N LEU A 155 1.45 -5.09 -18.41
CA LEU A 155 0.33 -5.24 -17.48
C LEU A 155 -0.99 -4.69 -18.07
N PRO A 156 -1.10 -3.43 -18.51
CA PRO A 156 -2.28 -2.94 -19.22
C PRO A 156 -2.61 -3.74 -20.49
N GLY A 157 -1.59 -4.22 -21.21
CA GLY A 157 -1.76 -5.09 -22.37
C GLY A 157 -2.47 -6.40 -22.03
N ALA A 158 -1.99 -7.11 -21.01
CA ALA A 158 -2.59 -8.36 -20.54
C ALA A 158 -3.99 -8.14 -19.95
N LEU A 159 -4.16 -7.12 -19.10
CA LEU A 159 -5.43 -6.82 -18.44
C LEU A 159 -6.51 -6.38 -19.43
N SER A 160 -6.15 -5.67 -20.52
CA SER A 160 -7.08 -5.31 -21.60
C SER A 160 -7.72 -6.53 -22.27
N TYR A 161 -7.07 -7.70 -22.20
CA TYR A 161 -7.62 -8.96 -22.69
C TYR A 161 -8.33 -9.75 -21.57
N LEU A 162 -7.71 -9.85 -20.40
CA LEU A 162 -8.19 -10.67 -19.29
C LEU A 162 -9.47 -10.13 -18.64
N MET A 163 -9.62 -8.81 -18.50
CA MET A 163 -10.80 -8.28 -17.80
C MET A 163 -12.12 -8.57 -18.55
N PRO A 164 -12.28 -8.29 -19.86
CA PRO A 164 -13.52 -8.64 -20.55
C PRO A 164 -13.79 -10.14 -20.56
N THR A 165 -12.74 -10.98 -20.57
CA THR A 165 -12.88 -12.44 -20.62
C THR A 165 -13.23 -13.04 -19.25
N ALA A 166 -12.67 -12.51 -18.17
CA ALA A 166 -12.94 -12.94 -16.79
C ALA A 166 -14.37 -12.58 -16.32
N LEU A 167 -14.96 -11.50 -16.82
CA LEU A 167 -16.33 -11.08 -16.47
C LEU A 167 -17.45 -12.02 -16.99
N GLY A 168 -17.12 -12.96 -17.88
CA GLY A 168 -18.05 -13.92 -18.45
C GLY A 168 -19.11 -13.29 -19.38
N GLY A 169 -20.21 -14.02 -19.64
CA GLY A 169 -21.32 -13.51 -20.46
C GLY A 169 -21.25 -13.85 -21.97
N GLY A 170 -20.29 -14.69 -22.38
CA GLY A 170 -20.19 -15.21 -23.74
C GLY A 170 -19.50 -14.27 -24.75
N PRO A 171 -19.32 -14.71 -26.01
CA PRO A 171 -18.46 -14.03 -26.99
C PRO A 171 -18.94 -12.63 -27.42
N SER A 172 -20.23 -12.32 -27.32
CA SER A 172 -20.76 -10.98 -27.64
C SER A 172 -20.38 -9.96 -26.57
N VAL A 173 -20.49 -10.33 -25.28
CA VAL A 173 -20.12 -9.47 -24.15
C VAL A 173 -18.62 -9.19 -24.14
N VAL A 174 -17.82 -10.24 -24.31
CA VAL A 174 -16.35 -10.12 -24.37
C VAL A 174 -15.94 -9.17 -25.50
N ARG A 175 -16.56 -9.29 -26.69
CA ARG A 175 -16.27 -8.40 -27.83
C ARG A 175 -16.67 -6.95 -27.55
N ALA A 176 -17.79 -6.71 -26.88
CA ALA A 176 -18.23 -5.37 -26.52
C ALA A 176 -17.24 -4.68 -25.56
N GLY A 177 -16.76 -5.40 -24.55
CA GLY A 177 -15.69 -4.92 -23.66
C GLY A 177 -14.39 -4.66 -24.40
N GLN A 178 -13.93 -5.62 -25.20
CA GLN A 178 -12.70 -5.51 -26.00
C GLN A 178 -12.75 -4.35 -27.00
N ALA A 179 -13.92 -4.01 -27.55
CA ALA A 179 -14.07 -2.85 -28.43
C ALA A 179 -13.70 -1.53 -27.72
N VAL A 180 -14.06 -1.40 -26.44
CA VAL A 180 -13.69 -0.22 -25.62
C VAL A 180 -12.18 -0.15 -25.42
N PHE A 181 -11.54 -1.25 -25.01
CA PHE A 181 -10.07 -1.31 -24.86
C PHE A 181 -9.31 -1.05 -26.17
N ASN A 182 -9.94 -1.28 -27.31
CA ASN A 182 -9.38 -1.02 -28.63
C ASN A 182 -9.57 0.43 -29.12
N THR A 183 -10.20 1.30 -28.33
CA THR A 183 -10.36 2.73 -28.67
C THR A 183 -9.00 3.39 -28.86
N LEU A 184 -8.73 3.96 -30.04
CA LEU A 184 -7.45 4.61 -30.37
C LEU A 184 -6.20 3.74 -30.06
N ALA A 185 -6.32 2.41 -30.24
CA ALA A 185 -5.26 1.46 -29.94
C ALA A 185 -3.92 1.77 -30.63
N GLY A 186 -3.94 1.99 -31.95
CA GLY A 186 -2.73 2.27 -32.73
C GLY A 186 -2.05 3.59 -32.32
N LEU A 187 -2.84 4.62 -32.03
CA LEU A 187 -2.33 5.93 -31.60
C LEU A 187 -1.59 5.78 -30.27
N ARG A 188 -2.22 5.15 -29.28
CA ARG A 188 -1.64 4.96 -27.95
C ARG A 188 -0.33 4.17 -28.03
N LEU A 189 -0.30 3.07 -28.78
CA LEU A 189 0.92 2.28 -28.94
C LEU A 189 2.05 3.08 -29.59
N VAL A 190 1.76 3.87 -30.62
CA VAL A 190 2.77 4.74 -31.26
C VAL A 190 3.29 5.79 -30.29
N VAL A 191 2.39 6.48 -29.57
CA VAL A 191 2.77 7.50 -28.59
C VAL A 191 3.65 6.91 -27.49
N ILE A 192 3.26 5.77 -26.90
CA ILE A 192 4.01 5.13 -25.82
C ILE A 192 5.42 4.73 -26.29
N ASN A 193 5.51 4.07 -27.45
CA ASN A 193 6.77 3.48 -27.89
C ASN A 193 7.72 4.49 -28.54
N LEU A 194 7.23 5.32 -29.47
CA LEU A 194 8.07 6.35 -30.08
C LEU A 194 8.33 7.51 -29.11
N GLY A 195 7.36 7.86 -28.27
CA GLY A 195 7.55 8.88 -27.23
C GLY A 195 8.61 8.47 -26.22
N LEU A 196 8.59 7.23 -25.73
CA LEU A 196 9.65 6.72 -24.87
C LEU A 196 11.02 6.75 -25.57
N ALA A 197 11.10 6.35 -26.84
CA ALA A 197 12.34 6.42 -27.61
C ALA A 197 12.87 7.87 -27.72
N VAL A 198 11.98 8.86 -27.89
CA VAL A 198 12.34 10.29 -27.89
C VAL A 198 12.81 10.74 -26.51
N CYS A 199 12.14 10.35 -25.43
CA CYS A 199 12.55 10.69 -24.06
C CYS A 199 13.93 10.12 -23.70
N LEU A 200 14.29 8.95 -24.24
CA LEU A 200 15.59 8.31 -24.05
C LEU A 200 16.68 8.88 -24.97
N ALA A 201 16.31 9.62 -26.02
CA ALA A 201 17.25 10.31 -26.89
C ALA A 201 17.79 11.60 -26.22
N PRO A 202 18.95 12.12 -26.67
CA PRO A 202 19.51 13.38 -26.18
C PRO A 202 18.70 14.57 -26.72
N VAL A 203 17.49 14.77 -26.21
CA VAL A 203 16.60 15.89 -26.53
C VAL A 203 16.60 16.95 -25.41
N PRO A 204 16.22 18.21 -25.72
CA PRO A 204 16.07 19.27 -24.71
C PRO A 204 15.12 18.86 -23.57
N SER A 205 15.32 19.44 -22.38
CA SER A 205 14.55 19.11 -21.17
C SER A 205 13.05 19.32 -21.39
N LEU A 206 12.63 20.45 -21.96
CA LEU A 206 11.21 20.72 -22.22
C LEU A 206 10.60 19.79 -23.26
N VAL A 207 11.34 19.40 -24.30
CA VAL A 207 10.90 18.36 -25.25
C VAL A 207 10.67 17.04 -24.51
N ARG A 208 11.60 16.64 -23.64
CA ARG A 208 11.47 15.43 -22.84
C ARG A 208 10.23 15.51 -21.93
N VAL A 209 10.01 16.63 -21.26
CA VAL A 209 8.85 16.85 -20.37
C VAL A 209 7.54 16.73 -21.16
N VAL A 210 7.36 17.50 -22.23
CA VAL A 210 6.11 17.52 -23.02
C VAL A 210 5.83 16.13 -23.62
N VAL A 211 6.84 15.46 -24.16
CA VAL A 211 6.69 14.10 -24.71
C VAL A 211 6.40 13.08 -23.60
N SER A 212 7.04 13.19 -22.43
CA SER A 212 6.78 12.30 -21.30
C SER A 212 5.36 12.42 -20.75
N VAL A 213 4.80 13.64 -20.72
CA VAL A 213 3.39 13.88 -20.36
C VAL A 213 2.48 13.19 -21.38
N LEU A 214 2.77 13.30 -22.67
CA LEU A 214 1.97 12.64 -23.70
C LEU A 214 2.03 11.10 -23.60
N VAL A 215 3.20 10.54 -23.29
CA VAL A 215 3.39 9.10 -22.99
C VAL A 215 2.58 8.70 -21.76
N LEU A 216 2.65 9.49 -20.68
CA LEU A 216 1.93 9.22 -19.44
C LEU A 216 0.42 9.26 -19.67
N VAL A 217 -0.10 10.24 -20.41
CA VAL A 217 -1.52 10.31 -20.78
C VAL A 217 -1.93 9.09 -21.60
N ALA A 218 -1.10 8.63 -22.54
CA ALA A 218 -1.39 7.43 -23.32
C ALA A 218 -1.45 6.16 -22.46
N LEU A 219 -0.55 6.01 -21.48
CA LEU A 219 -0.56 4.92 -20.50
C LEU A 219 -1.77 5.03 -19.56
N ALA A 220 -1.97 6.19 -18.93
CA ALA A 220 -3.04 6.47 -17.97
C ALA A 220 -4.44 6.34 -18.58
N SER A 221 -4.58 6.54 -19.91
CA SER A 221 -5.84 6.31 -20.63
C SER A 221 -6.40 4.88 -20.48
N PHE A 222 -5.57 3.91 -20.07
CA PHE A 222 -6.02 2.57 -19.74
C PHE A 222 -7.06 2.55 -18.60
N LEU A 223 -6.89 3.37 -17.54
CA LEU A 223 -7.80 3.39 -16.39
C LEU A 223 -9.25 3.78 -16.75
N PRO A 224 -9.52 4.92 -17.42
CA PRO A 224 -10.88 5.26 -17.82
C PRO A 224 -11.44 4.28 -18.86
N LEU A 225 -10.60 3.74 -19.76
CA LEU A 225 -11.03 2.71 -20.72
C LEU A 225 -11.34 1.38 -20.03
N MET A 226 -10.66 1.08 -18.92
CA MET A 226 -10.94 -0.07 -18.08
C MET A 226 -12.31 0.03 -17.43
N VAL A 227 -12.57 1.14 -16.73
CA VAL A 227 -13.87 1.39 -16.11
C VAL A 227 -14.99 1.35 -17.16
N LYS A 228 -14.80 2.05 -18.29
CA LYS A 228 -15.77 2.04 -19.40
C LYS A 228 -15.96 0.65 -20.00
N GLY A 229 -14.87 -0.12 -20.15
CA GLY A 229 -14.91 -1.48 -20.68
C GLY A 229 -15.67 -2.45 -19.76
N ILE A 230 -15.48 -2.32 -18.44
CA ILE A 230 -16.24 -3.08 -17.43
C ILE A 230 -17.72 -2.71 -17.50
N ILE A 231 -18.05 -1.41 -17.48
CA ILE A 231 -19.44 -0.93 -17.57
C ILE A 231 -20.12 -1.45 -18.85
N THR A 232 -19.45 -1.35 -20.00
CA THR A 232 -19.98 -1.85 -21.27
C THR A 232 -20.17 -3.35 -21.26
N SER A 233 -19.25 -4.12 -20.66
CA SER A 233 -19.37 -5.58 -20.53
C SER A 233 -20.55 -5.96 -19.64
N VAL A 234 -20.70 -5.29 -18.48
CA VAL A 234 -21.83 -5.51 -17.56
C VAL A 234 -23.16 -5.14 -18.21
N ARG A 235 -23.24 -4.01 -18.94
CA ARG A 235 -24.45 -3.60 -19.67
C ARG A 235 -24.81 -4.60 -20.78
N ALA A 236 -23.84 -5.05 -21.56
CA ALA A 236 -24.04 -6.06 -22.60
C ALA A 236 -24.53 -7.39 -21.99
N ARG A 237 -23.98 -7.80 -20.84
CA ARG A 237 -24.42 -8.99 -20.12
C ARG A 237 -25.85 -8.87 -19.60
N ARG A 238 -26.22 -7.72 -19.01
CA ARG A 238 -27.60 -7.46 -18.56
C ARG A 238 -28.60 -7.46 -19.71
N ALA A 239 -28.23 -6.89 -20.86
CA ALA A 239 -29.08 -6.85 -22.05
C ALA A 239 -29.39 -8.25 -22.63
N LEU A 240 -28.55 -9.26 -22.35
CA LEU A 240 -28.77 -10.65 -22.79
C LEU A 240 -29.74 -11.44 -21.88
N GLY A 241 -30.19 -10.89 -20.75
CA GLY A 241 -31.39 -11.33 -20.04
C GLY A 241 -31.58 -12.84 -19.81
N GLY A 242 -30.51 -13.61 -19.57
CA GLY A 242 -30.59 -15.05 -19.26
C GLY A 242 -30.76 -16.01 -20.44
N GLY A 243 -30.73 -15.55 -21.69
CA GLY A 243 -30.81 -16.39 -22.87
C GLY A 243 -29.70 -16.10 -23.87
N LEU A 244 -28.82 -17.07 -24.12
CA LEU A 244 -27.91 -17.01 -25.27
C LEU A 244 -28.76 -17.15 -26.55
N PRO A 245 -28.62 -16.27 -27.55
CA PRO A 245 -29.26 -16.50 -28.84
C PRO A 245 -28.77 -17.84 -29.41
N PRO A 246 -29.65 -18.61 -30.09
CA PRO A 246 -29.28 -19.91 -30.65
C PRO A 246 -28.06 -19.75 -31.56
N ILE A 247 -27.06 -20.59 -31.34
CA ILE A 247 -25.84 -20.62 -32.17
C ILE A 247 -26.26 -21.07 -33.55
N ASP A 248 -26.32 -20.15 -34.51
CA ASP A 248 -26.43 -20.49 -35.93
C ASP A 248 -25.10 -21.10 -36.39
N PRO A 249 -25.04 -22.42 -36.66
CA PRO A 249 -23.80 -23.08 -37.08
C PRO A 249 -23.34 -22.62 -38.47
N SER A 250 -24.20 -21.94 -39.23
CA SER A 250 -23.94 -21.43 -40.57
C SER A 250 -23.49 -19.98 -40.60
N ALA A 251 -23.62 -19.25 -39.48
CA ALA A 251 -23.16 -17.88 -39.37
C ALA A 251 -21.63 -17.81 -39.51
N ARG A 252 -21.16 -17.33 -40.67
CA ARG A 252 -19.76 -17.00 -40.87
C ARG A 252 -19.36 -15.96 -39.82
N VAL A 253 -18.46 -16.34 -38.91
CA VAL A 253 -17.78 -15.38 -38.04
C VAL A 253 -16.93 -14.47 -38.93
N GLU A 254 -17.49 -13.31 -39.29
CA GLU A 254 -16.73 -12.28 -40.00
C GLU A 254 -15.50 -11.91 -39.17
N ARG A 255 -14.36 -11.80 -39.84
CA ARG A 255 -13.09 -11.45 -39.21
C ARG A 255 -13.20 -10.03 -38.68
N PRO A 256 -13.03 -9.78 -37.37
CA PRO A 256 -12.97 -8.40 -36.88
C PRO A 256 -11.79 -7.69 -37.53
N ALA A 257 -12.02 -6.48 -38.03
CA ALA A 257 -10.97 -5.64 -38.59
C ALA A 257 -9.92 -5.29 -37.52
N SER A 258 -8.66 -5.13 -37.94
CA SER A 258 -7.59 -4.69 -37.03
C SER A 258 -7.93 -3.34 -36.40
N SER A 259 -7.79 -3.22 -35.08
CA SER A 259 -7.92 -1.93 -34.39
C SER A 259 -6.63 -1.09 -34.51
N LEU A 260 -5.53 -1.72 -34.94
CA LEU A 260 -4.26 -1.09 -35.28
C LEU A 260 -4.30 -0.63 -36.73
N THR A 261 -4.83 0.58 -36.96
CA THR A 261 -4.95 1.16 -38.31
C THR A 261 -3.80 2.12 -38.61
N LEU A 262 -3.43 2.24 -39.89
CA LEU A 262 -2.42 3.20 -40.35
C LEU A 262 -2.80 4.64 -39.97
N ALA A 263 -4.09 5.00 -40.08
CA ALA A 263 -4.58 6.33 -39.71
C ALA A 263 -4.30 6.66 -38.23
N GLN A 264 -4.53 5.71 -37.32
CA GLN A 264 -4.21 5.90 -35.90
C GLN A 264 -2.70 5.99 -35.65
N ALA A 265 -1.90 5.20 -36.37
CA ALA A 265 -0.44 5.28 -36.28
C ALA A 265 0.09 6.65 -36.74
N VAL A 266 -0.42 7.17 -37.86
CA VAL A 266 -0.11 8.52 -38.35
C VAL A 266 -0.55 9.57 -37.34
N ALA A 267 -1.76 9.45 -36.77
CA ALA A 267 -2.23 10.39 -35.74
C ALA A 267 -1.32 10.40 -34.50
N GLY A 268 -0.84 9.24 -34.04
CA GLY A 268 0.12 9.15 -32.94
C GLY A 268 1.47 9.79 -33.27
N ALA A 269 1.99 9.55 -34.47
CA ALA A 269 3.23 10.18 -34.94
C ALA A 269 3.09 11.70 -35.07
N SER A 270 1.95 12.18 -35.58
CA SER A 270 1.65 13.62 -35.67
C SER A 270 1.53 14.26 -34.29
N ALA A 271 0.88 13.59 -33.32
CA ALA A 271 0.79 14.09 -31.95
C ALA A 271 2.18 14.24 -31.30
N LEU A 272 3.08 13.28 -31.52
CA LEU A 272 4.46 13.38 -31.08
C LEU A 272 5.22 14.52 -31.77
N LEU A 273 5.04 14.70 -33.07
CA LEU A 273 5.66 15.80 -33.81
C LEU A 273 5.22 17.16 -33.25
N VAL A 274 3.92 17.32 -32.96
CA VAL A 274 3.39 18.53 -32.31
C VAL A 274 4.01 18.71 -30.92
N ALA A 275 4.05 17.67 -30.10
CA ALA A 275 4.65 17.72 -28.77
C ALA A 275 6.13 18.14 -28.79
N ILE A 276 6.91 17.59 -29.72
CA ILE A 276 8.30 17.97 -29.94
C ILE A 276 8.41 19.43 -30.38
N THR A 277 7.54 19.87 -31.29
CA THR A 277 7.53 21.25 -31.81
C THR A 277 7.20 22.25 -30.70
N VAL A 278 6.22 21.94 -29.85
CA VAL A 278 5.86 22.75 -28.66
C VAL A 278 7.03 22.79 -27.69
N GLY A 279 7.65 21.64 -27.36
CA GLY A 279 8.79 21.59 -26.46
C GLY A 279 10.00 22.40 -26.95
N VAL A 280 10.27 22.41 -28.27
CA VAL A 280 11.31 23.26 -28.88
C VAL A 280 10.90 24.73 -28.87
N GLY A 281 9.63 25.05 -29.10
CA GLY A 281 9.14 26.43 -29.09
C GLY A 281 9.18 27.10 -27.72
N LEU A 282 9.05 26.32 -26.63
CA LEU A 282 9.13 26.80 -25.26
C LEU A 282 10.58 27.09 -24.80
N ASP A 283 11.58 26.47 -25.41
CA ASP A 283 13.01 26.73 -25.14
C ASP A 283 13.86 26.50 -26.41
N PRO A 284 13.88 27.49 -27.33
CA PRO A 284 14.59 27.37 -28.58
C PRO A 284 16.12 27.33 -28.39
N VAL A 285 16.63 27.94 -27.30
CA VAL A 285 18.06 28.00 -27.00
C VAL A 285 18.59 26.62 -26.59
N ALA A 286 17.88 25.89 -25.71
CA ALA A 286 18.25 24.52 -25.38
C ALA A 286 18.10 23.54 -26.56
N ALA A 287 17.25 23.86 -27.54
CA ALA A 287 17.13 23.12 -28.79
C ALA A 287 18.24 23.45 -29.82
N GLY A 288 19.21 24.30 -29.48
CA GLY A 288 20.29 24.72 -30.38
C GLY A 288 19.87 25.78 -31.41
N ILE A 289 18.70 26.38 -31.23
CA ILE A 289 18.14 27.48 -32.05
C ILE A 289 18.29 28.78 -31.25
N GLY A 290 19.53 29.26 -31.13
CA GLY A 290 19.88 30.48 -30.40
C GLY A 290 21.39 30.57 -30.15
N ALA A 291 21.96 31.79 -30.18
CA ALA A 291 23.39 31.99 -29.96
C ALA A 291 23.80 31.60 -28.52
N PRO A 292 24.94 30.93 -28.31
CA PRO A 292 25.28 30.37 -27.00
C PRO A 292 25.78 31.47 -26.06
N THR A 293 25.08 31.69 -24.94
CA THR A 293 25.63 32.37 -23.77
C THR A 293 25.97 31.35 -22.70
N SER A 294 27.27 31.11 -22.55
CA SER A 294 27.86 30.27 -21.50
C SER A 294 27.72 30.93 -20.13
N SER A 295 27.11 30.24 -19.16
CA SER A 295 27.22 30.57 -17.74
C SER A 295 27.80 29.38 -16.98
N THR A 296 28.99 29.61 -16.41
CA THR A 296 29.66 28.77 -15.43
C THR A 296 29.04 29.01 -14.05
N THR A 297 28.56 27.97 -13.38
CA THR A 297 28.15 28.02 -11.97
C THR A 297 29.37 27.83 -11.05
N GLN A 298 29.65 28.84 -10.22
CA GLN A 298 30.53 28.76 -9.06
C GLN A 298 29.66 28.54 -7.80
N ASP A 299 30.05 27.59 -6.96
CA ASP A 299 29.60 27.50 -5.56
C ASP A 299 30.01 28.78 -4.82
N ALA A 300 29.03 29.57 -4.41
CA ALA A 300 29.23 30.74 -3.54
C ALA A 300 28.68 30.42 -2.14
N SER A 301 29.53 30.48 -1.12
CA SER A 301 29.12 30.45 0.28
C SER A 301 28.21 31.65 0.58
N VAL A 302 26.96 31.41 0.97
CA VAL A 302 26.00 32.46 1.36
C VAL A 302 26.52 33.16 2.62
N SER A 303 26.77 34.47 2.54
CA SER A 303 27.22 35.27 3.69
C SER A 303 26.01 35.79 4.49
N PRO A 304 26.08 35.85 5.83
CA PRO A 304 25.02 36.44 6.64
C PRO A 304 24.78 37.90 6.26
N THR A 305 23.52 38.30 6.09
CA THR A 305 23.14 39.69 5.80
C THR A 305 23.19 40.58 7.04
N GLY A 306 23.08 39.97 8.23
CA GLY A 306 22.88 40.67 9.50
C GLY A 306 21.43 41.09 9.75
N GLU A 307 20.51 40.81 8.81
CA GLU A 307 19.08 41.09 8.96
C GLU A 307 18.33 39.88 9.54
N THR A 308 17.26 40.14 10.30
CA THR A 308 16.38 39.09 10.86
C THR A 308 15.00 39.16 10.21
N THR A 309 14.54 38.03 9.67
CA THR A 309 13.15 37.82 9.26
C THR A 309 12.42 37.08 10.38
N ARG A 310 11.40 37.72 10.98
CA ARG A 310 10.55 37.09 12.00
C ARG A 310 9.18 36.80 11.39
N VAL A 311 8.67 35.60 11.61
CA VAL A 311 7.37 35.14 11.11
C VAL A 311 6.57 34.51 12.25
N GLU A 312 5.29 34.83 12.32
CA GLU A 312 4.34 34.19 13.22
C GLU A 312 3.61 33.09 12.46
N VAL A 313 3.53 31.90 13.03
CA VAL A 313 2.93 30.71 12.42
C VAL A 313 1.93 30.13 13.40
N SER A 314 0.68 30.00 12.97
CA SER A 314 -0.39 29.36 13.72
C SER A 314 -0.58 27.91 13.29
N ALA A 315 -0.62 26.98 14.24
CA ALA A 315 -1.00 25.58 14.01
C ALA A 315 -2.45 25.38 14.43
N ALA A 316 -3.31 24.99 13.47
CA ALA A 316 -4.71 24.65 13.74
C ALA A 316 -5.26 23.71 12.65
N GLY A 317 -6.04 22.69 13.04
CA GLY A 317 -6.80 21.88 12.10
C GLY A 317 -5.95 21.15 11.06
N MET A 318 -4.86 20.52 11.51
CA MET A 318 -3.88 19.81 10.66
C MET A 318 -3.21 20.69 9.59
N ARG A 319 -3.03 21.98 9.85
CA ARG A 319 -2.33 22.91 8.95
C ARG A 319 -1.54 23.97 9.72
N PHE A 320 -0.41 24.41 9.14
CA PHE A 320 0.27 25.64 9.55
C PHE A 320 -0.24 26.83 8.74
N THR A 321 -0.45 27.98 9.38
CA THR A 321 -0.91 29.21 8.72
C THR A 321 -0.01 30.39 9.13
N PRO A 322 0.72 31.01 8.20
CA PRO A 322 0.93 30.55 6.83
C PRO A 322 1.69 29.21 6.78
N ASP A 323 1.43 28.40 5.75
CA ASP A 323 2.17 27.15 5.48
C ASP A 323 3.44 27.39 4.66
N THR A 324 3.63 28.59 4.11
CA THR A 324 4.82 28.99 3.36
C THR A 324 5.23 30.42 3.69
N VAL A 325 6.53 30.64 3.89
CA VAL A 325 7.12 31.99 4.07
C VAL A 325 8.29 32.18 3.13
N THR A 326 8.56 33.44 2.74
CA THR A 326 9.71 33.78 1.89
C THR A 326 10.74 34.56 2.69
N VAL A 327 11.99 34.11 2.68
CA VAL A 327 13.10 34.64 3.49
C VAL A 327 14.32 34.92 2.61
N PRO A 328 14.91 36.12 2.63
CA PRO A 328 16.13 36.39 1.87
C PRO A 328 17.30 35.48 2.24
N LEU A 329 18.10 35.08 1.25
CA LEU A 329 19.34 34.32 1.51
C LEU A 329 20.27 35.12 2.43
N GLY A 330 20.79 34.45 3.46
CA GLY A 330 21.70 35.02 4.45
C GLY A 330 21.02 35.70 5.64
N ASN A 331 19.70 35.84 5.66
CA ASN A 331 18.98 36.35 6.85
C ASN A 331 18.95 35.32 7.98
N ARG A 332 18.88 35.82 9.22
CA ARG A 332 18.46 35.04 10.39
C ARG A 332 16.94 34.89 10.35
N LEU A 333 16.41 33.68 10.45
CA LEU A 333 14.97 33.43 10.52
C LEU A 333 14.54 33.13 11.94
N VAL A 334 13.49 33.79 12.41
CA VAL A 334 12.83 33.48 13.68
C VAL A 334 11.38 33.12 13.40
N ILE A 335 10.96 31.94 13.83
CA ILE A 335 9.59 31.44 13.68
C ILE A 335 8.95 31.41 15.06
N ASP A 336 7.94 32.22 15.27
CA ASP A 336 7.08 32.20 16.45
C ASP A 336 5.88 31.28 16.17
N LEU A 337 5.93 30.05 16.67
CA LEU A 337 4.84 29.09 16.54
C LEU A 337 3.84 29.27 17.68
N VAL A 338 2.55 29.41 17.35
CA VAL A 338 1.42 29.31 18.29
C VAL A 338 0.55 28.11 17.94
N ASN A 339 0.10 27.36 18.94
CA ASN A 339 -0.96 26.36 18.73
C ASN A 339 -2.34 26.98 19.00
N ASP A 340 -3.08 27.28 17.94
CA ASP A 340 -4.48 27.77 18.01
C ASP A 340 -5.51 26.63 17.95
N ASP A 341 -5.08 25.38 17.84
CA ASP A 341 -5.96 24.21 17.88
C ASP A 341 -6.46 23.97 19.32
N PRO A 342 -7.78 24.01 19.57
CA PRO A 342 -8.32 23.74 20.90
C PRO A 342 -8.40 22.24 21.22
N SER A 343 -8.18 21.36 20.23
CA SER A 343 -8.48 19.93 20.34
C SER A 343 -7.24 19.06 20.52
N THR A 344 -6.08 19.49 20.04
CA THR A 344 -4.86 18.68 20.08
C THR A 344 -3.61 19.55 20.20
N THR A 345 -2.50 18.90 20.54
CA THR A 345 -1.17 19.52 20.55
C THR A 345 -0.58 19.56 19.14
N HIS A 346 0.39 20.45 18.91
CA HIS A 346 1.19 20.53 17.67
C HIS A 346 2.62 20.92 17.99
N ASP A 347 3.57 20.52 17.14
CA ASP A 347 4.95 21.03 17.17
C ASP A 347 5.44 21.36 15.75
N LEU A 348 6.63 21.94 15.64
CA LEU A 348 7.30 22.19 14.37
C LEU A 348 8.75 21.69 14.44
N ALA A 349 9.13 20.83 13.50
CA ALA A 349 10.52 20.52 13.19
C ALA A 349 10.92 21.21 11.88
N ILE A 350 12.05 21.92 11.85
CA ILE A 350 12.61 22.56 10.65
C ILE A 350 14.10 22.84 10.84
N GLY A 351 14.90 22.64 9.81
CA GLY A 351 16.32 23.00 9.82
C GLY A 351 17.15 22.31 10.93
N GLY A 352 16.77 21.08 11.31
CA GLY A 352 17.40 20.34 12.40
C GLY A 352 17.01 20.79 13.82
N GLN A 353 16.08 21.73 13.96
CA GLN A 353 15.50 22.18 15.22
C GLN A 353 14.07 21.69 15.37
N LYS A 354 13.58 21.67 16.62
CA LYS A 354 12.21 21.23 16.95
C LYS A 354 11.67 22.00 18.16
N THR A 355 10.40 22.41 18.11
CA THR A 355 9.68 22.93 19.30
C THR A 355 9.24 21.79 20.24
N PRO A 356 8.92 22.07 21.51
CA PRO A 356 8.08 21.16 22.30
C PRO A 356 6.69 20.98 21.64
N ARG A 357 5.96 19.93 22.06
CA ARG A 357 4.52 19.78 21.78
C ARG A 357 3.79 20.89 22.54
N LEU A 358 3.17 21.81 21.80
CA LEU A 358 2.47 22.97 22.35
C LEU A 358 1.01 22.59 22.62
N ALA A 359 0.51 22.83 23.83
CA ALA A 359 -0.90 22.82 24.13
C ALA A 359 -1.62 24.05 23.53
N HIS A 360 -2.95 24.07 23.59
CA HIS A 360 -3.73 25.20 23.09
C HIS A 360 -3.26 26.53 23.73
N GLN A 361 -3.00 27.53 22.90
CA GLN A 361 -2.48 28.86 23.26
C GLN A 361 -1.04 28.87 23.82
N GLU A 362 -0.30 27.76 23.74
CA GLU A 362 1.13 27.77 24.01
C GLU A 362 1.93 28.21 22.78
N HIS A 363 3.10 28.77 23.04
CA HIS A 363 3.98 29.33 22.01
C HIS A 363 5.41 28.83 22.18
N ALA A 364 6.13 28.65 21.06
CA ALA A 364 7.57 28.41 21.05
C ALA A 364 8.25 29.11 19.88
N GLU A 365 9.53 29.45 20.06
CA GLU A 365 10.35 30.10 19.04
C GLU A 365 11.36 29.10 18.46
N ILE A 366 11.49 29.05 17.13
CA ILE A 366 12.60 28.41 16.41
C ILE A 366 13.48 29.49 15.78
N VAL A 367 14.80 29.35 15.90
CA VAL A 367 15.77 30.32 15.39
C VAL A 367 16.74 29.66 14.44
N ILE A 368 16.69 30.02 13.17
CA ILE A 368 17.66 29.59 12.16
C ILE A 368 18.66 30.72 11.92
N ASP A 369 19.91 30.54 12.34
CA ASP A 369 20.90 31.60 12.39
C ASP A 369 21.22 32.21 11.01
N VAL A 370 21.30 31.39 9.96
CA VAL A 370 21.54 31.83 8.59
C VAL A 370 20.76 30.93 7.62
N VAL A 371 19.83 31.52 6.86
CA VAL A 371 19.12 30.81 5.79
C VAL A 371 20.00 30.72 4.55
N THR A 372 20.51 29.52 4.27
CA THR A 372 21.41 29.25 3.13
C THR A 372 20.70 28.72 1.89
N GLY A 373 19.41 28.40 2.00
CA GLY A 373 18.58 27.85 0.94
C GLY A 373 17.16 27.56 1.44
N PRO A 374 16.30 26.99 0.57
CA PRO A 374 14.97 26.55 0.97
C PRO A 374 15.00 25.54 2.11
N LEU A 375 13.99 25.58 2.99
CA LEU A 375 13.86 24.64 4.11
C LEU A 375 12.44 24.07 4.16
N ASP A 376 12.35 22.79 4.47
CA ASP A 376 11.10 22.10 4.74
C ASP A 376 10.96 21.84 6.25
N GLY A 377 9.77 22.09 6.76
CA GLY A 377 9.37 21.81 8.13
C GLY A 377 8.05 21.05 8.20
N TRP A 378 7.77 20.44 9.34
CA TRP A 378 6.55 19.67 9.56
C TRP A 378 6.21 19.49 11.03
N CYS A 379 4.96 19.14 11.33
CA CYS A 379 4.54 18.66 12.64
C CYS A 379 4.95 17.19 12.80
N THR A 380 5.61 16.87 13.90
CA THR A 380 6.18 15.53 14.17
C THR A 380 5.24 14.59 14.90
N ILE A 381 4.06 15.06 15.31
CA ILE A 381 3.03 14.18 15.87
C ILE A 381 2.62 13.18 14.78
N VAL A 382 2.54 11.91 15.18
CA VAL A 382 2.33 10.79 14.26
C VAL A 382 1.11 11.02 13.38
N GLY A 383 1.31 10.99 12.06
CA GLY A 383 0.26 11.18 11.07
C GLY A 383 -0.06 12.64 10.71
N HIS A 384 0.38 13.63 11.50
CA HIS A 384 0.08 15.04 11.22
C HIS A 384 0.77 15.52 9.93
N ARG A 385 2.06 15.18 9.74
CA ARG A 385 2.79 15.46 8.49
C ARG A 385 2.10 14.82 7.29
N GLN A 386 1.74 13.53 7.38
CA GLN A 386 1.08 12.78 6.32
C GLN A 386 -0.31 13.36 6.00
N SER A 387 -0.94 14.05 6.96
CA SER A 387 -2.21 14.76 6.80
C SER A 387 -2.06 16.20 6.27
N GLY A 388 -0.82 16.63 5.99
CA GLY A 388 -0.54 17.93 5.37
C GLY A 388 0.00 19.01 6.32
N MET A 389 0.36 18.69 7.57
CA MET A 389 1.06 19.62 8.46
C MET A 389 2.52 19.80 8.07
N THR A 390 2.74 20.44 6.92
CA THR A 390 4.04 20.81 6.37
C THR A 390 4.16 22.32 6.30
N PHE A 391 5.38 22.83 6.48
CA PHE A 391 5.72 24.24 6.44
C PHE A 391 6.93 24.44 5.52
N GLN A 392 6.92 25.47 4.66
CA GLN A 392 8.00 25.74 3.71
C GLN A 392 8.61 27.12 3.89
N VAL A 393 9.93 27.19 3.86
CA VAL A 393 10.69 28.44 3.75
C VAL A 393 11.27 28.52 2.34
N GLN A 394 10.75 29.45 1.54
CA GLN A 394 11.30 29.80 0.22
C GLN A 394 12.32 30.91 0.34
N THR A 395 13.26 31.02 -0.62
CA THR A 395 14.34 32.02 -0.57
C THR A 395 14.36 33.00 -1.73
N THR A 396 14.68 34.27 -1.46
CA THR A 396 14.85 35.34 -2.48
C THR A 396 16.27 35.93 -2.46
N GLY A 397 16.84 36.28 -3.63
CA GLY A 397 18.16 36.95 -3.70
C GLY A 397 19.14 36.61 -4.83
N GLY A 398 18.79 35.77 -5.81
CA GLY A 398 19.55 35.63 -7.08
C GLY A 398 19.01 36.57 -8.16
N THR A 399 19.88 37.19 -8.96
CA THR A 399 19.61 38.28 -9.93
C THR A 399 18.31 38.12 -10.74
N PRO A 400 17.49 39.18 -10.94
CA PRO A 400 16.16 39.08 -11.55
C PRO A 400 16.16 39.22 -13.09
N ALA A 401 15.30 38.45 -13.76
CA ALA A 401 14.79 38.77 -15.09
C ALA A 401 13.26 38.97 -15.01
N ALA A 402 12.81 40.21 -15.26
CA ALA A 402 11.41 40.60 -15.46
C ALA A 402 10.83 39.88 -16.68
N GLY A 403 9.56 39.50 -16.85
CA GLY A 403 8.24 39.78 -16.28
C GLY A 403 7.26 39.54 -17.47
N ALA A 404 5.98 39.19 -17.41
CA ALA A 404 4.98 38.85 -16.43
C ALA A 404 3.88 38.08 -17.21
N ASP A 405 3.13 37.18 -16.57
CA ASP A 405 1.67 37.23 -16.55
C ASP A 405 1.11 36.12 -15.66
N ALA A 406 0.13 36.51 -14.85
CA ALA A 406 -0.60 35.66 -13.92
C ALA A 406 -1.73 34.93 -14.65
N ASP A 407 -1.85 33.62 -14.45
CA ASP A 407 -3.16 32.98 -14.32
C ASP A 407 -3.06 31.73 -13.43
N THR A 408 -4.12 31.54 -12.66
CA THR A 408 -4.32 30.61 -11.56
C THR A 408 -4.59 29.18 -12.00
N GLY A 409 -4.00 28.20 -11.29
CA GLY A 409 -4.33 26.78 -11.40
C GLY A 409 -3.50 25.91 -10.44
N ALA A 410 -4.16 25.38 -9.42
CA ALA A 410 -3.58 24.54 -8.36
C ALA A 410 -3.36 23.08 -8.78
N ASP A 411 -2.63 22.36 -7.91
CA ASP A 411 -2.32 20.91 -7.84
C ASP A 411 -1.13 20.44 -8.70
N GLY A 412 -0.08 19.78 -8.22
CA GLY A 412 0.20 19.11 -6.94
C GLY A 412 1.13 17.93 -7.25
N GLY A 413 2.43 18.04 -6.96
CA GLY A 413 3.41 17.02 -7.32
C GLY A 413 4.76 17.22 -6.61
N SER A 414 5.00 16.33 -5.65
CA SER A 414 6.16 16.20 -4.78
C SER A 414 7.50 16.03 -5.52
N GLY A 415 8.50 16.79 -5.07
CA GLY A 415 9.91 16.64 -5.46
C GLY A 415 10.79 16.86 -4.23
N GLU A 416 11.45 15.80 -3.79
CA GLU A 416 12.34 15.72 -2.63
C GLU A 416 13.72 16.38 -2.94
N PRO A 417 14.33 17.10 -1.98
CA PRO A 417 15.58 17.85 -2.20
C PRO A 417 16.87 17.02 -1.99
N PRO A 418 18.04 17.49 -2.49
CA PRO A 418 19.32 16.81 -2.35
C PRO A 418 20.08 17.16 -1.05
N ALA A 419 20.89 16.21 -0.60
CA ALA A 419 21.53 16.12 0.71
C ALA A 419 22.78 17.00 0.96
N GLY A 420 23.03 17.30 2.25
CA GLY A 420 24.37 17.61 2.77
C GLY A 420 24.44 17.88 4.28
N GLY A 421 25.21 17.07 5.04
CA GLY A 421 25.93 17.52 6.24
C GLY A 421 25.61 16.92 7.63
N THR A 422 26.09 15.68 7.87
CA THR A 422 26.60 15.11 9.15
C THR A 422 26.08 15.59 10.52
N THR A 423 25.43 14.69 11.27
CA THR A 423 25.74 14.35 12.69
C THR A 423 25.20 12.95 13.03
N ASP A 424 25.91 12.25 13.93
CA ASP A 424 25.68 10.88 14.36
C ASP A 424 24.28 10.63 14.95
N GLY A 425 23.68 9.49 14.57
CA GLY A 425 22.43 8.98 15.15
C GLY A 425 21.94 7.78 14.34
N SER A 426 21.91 6.61 14.98
CA SER A 426 21.58 5.31 14.43
C SER A 426 20.21 5.26 13.72
N HIS A 427 20.21 5.02 12.41
CA HIS A 427 19.01 4.57 11.69
C HIS A 427 19.09 3.07 11.39
N ALA A 428 18.14 2.36 11.99
CA ALA A 428 17.87 0.94 11.85
C ALA A 428 17.70 0.55 10.38
N GLY A 429 18.30 -0.57 10.00
CA GLY A 429 18.13 -1.14 8.68
C GLY A 429 16.71 -1.66 8.47
N HIS A 430 16.18 -1.46 7.27
CA HIS A 430 15.05 -2.23 6.76
C HIS A 430 15.45 -3.71 6.71
N GLY A 431 15.06 -4.46 7.74
CA GLY A 431 15.26 -5.89 7.85
C GLY A 431 14.12 -6.61 7.14
N ASP A 432 14.38 -7.10 5.92
CA ASP A 432 13.76 -8.34 5.45
C ASP A 432 14.45 -9.50 6.18
N GLY A 433 13.91 -9.84 7.35
CA GLY A 433 14.15 -11.03 8.15
C GLY A 433 12.94 -11.19 9.07
N PRO A 434 12.50 -12.41 9.42
CA PRO A 434 11.30 -12.56 10.22
C PRO A 434 11.52 -11.87 11.57
N LEU A 435 10.70 -10.85 11.88
CA LEU A 435 10.69 -10.17 13.18
C LEU A 435 10.40 -11.17 14.32
N LEU A 436 9.78 -12.29 13.96
CA LEU A 436 9.51 -13.43 14.81
C LEU A 436 10.63 -14.45 14.63
N THR A 437 11.36 -14.74 15.71
CA THR A 437 12.46 -15.70 15.71
C THR A 437 11.96 -17.14 15.93
N ASP A 438 12.72 -18.14 15.50
CA ASP A 438 12.38 -19.56 15.72
C ASP A 438 12.39 -19.98 17.22
N ASP A 439 13.05 -19.21 18.09
CA ASP A 439 13.12 -19.43 19.55
C ASP A 439 12.90 -18.09 20.28
N PRO A 440 11.67 -17.57 20.30
CA PRO A 440 11.37 -16.28 20.91
C PRO A 440 11.44 -16.35 22.45
N PRO A 441 11.72 -15.22 23.14
CA PRO A 441 11.53 -15.15 24.59
C PRO A 441 10.05 -15.37 24.95
N PRO A 442 9.71 -15.76 26.19
CA PRO A 442 8.30 -15.90 26.57
C PRO A 442 7.58 -14.55 26.54
N VAL A 443 6.29 -14.57 26.18
CA VAL A 443 5.42 -13.39 26.30
C VAL A 443 5.31 -12.96 27.76
N ILE A 444 5.56 -11.68 28.05
CA ILE A 444 5.68 -11.17 29.41
C ILE A 444 4.30 -10.97 30.05
N GLN A 445 3.33 -10.44 29.28
CA GLN A 445 1.97 -10.18 29.73
C GLN A 445 0.95 -10.64 28.68
N PRO A 446 0.68 -11.96 28.59
CA PRO A 446 -0.29 -12.49 27.64
C PRO A 446 -1.71 -12.03 27.98
N VAL A 447 -2.53 -11.87 26.95
CA VAL A 447 -3.95 -11.51 27.09
C VAL A 447 -4.78 -12.78 27.22
N ASP A 448 -5.53 -12.90 28.32
CA ASP A 448 -6.46 -14.02 28.52
C ASP A 448 -7.59 -13.99 27.46
N PRO A 449 -7.73 -15.03 26.62
CA PRO A 449 -8.76 -15.07 25.60
C PRO A 449 -10.14 -15.41 26.17
N VAL A 450 -10.25 -15.87 27.43
CA VAL A 450 -11.52 -16.30 28.03
C VAL A 450 -12.46 -15.10 28.19
N LEU A 451 -13.67 -15.23 27.61
CA LEU A 451 -14.67 -14.20 27.69
C LEU A 451 -15.57 -14.40 28.92
N ALA A 452 -15.63 -13.41 29.80
CA ALA A 452 -16.55 -13.40 30.93
C ALA A 452 -18.02 -13.30 30.47
N PRO A 453 -18.97 -13.92 31.21
CA PRO A 453 -20.39 -13.79 30.90
C PRO A 453 -20.88 -12.34 31.05
N ALA A 454 -21.97 -12.00 30.36
CA ALA A 454 -22.56 -10.67 30.48
C ALA A 454 -22.96 -10.37 31.95
N PRO A 455 -22.57 -9.20 32.49
CA PRO A 455 -22.95 -8.81 33.85
C PRO A 455 -24.47 -8.65 33.98
N ALA A 456 -24.98 -8.90 35.17
CA ALA A 456 -26.43 -8.80 35.46
C ALA A 456 -26.95 -7.35 35.54
N THR A 457 -26.06 -6.36 35.54
CA THR A 457 -26.40 -4.93 35.59
C THR A 457 -26.93 -4.44 34.25
N THR A 458 -27.96 -3.60 34.27
CA THR A 458 -28.54 -3.00 33.05
C THR A 458 -28.01 -1.60 32.76
N THR A 459 -27.15 -1.08 33.62
CA THR A 459 -26.45 0.20 33.42
C THR A 459 -24.97 -0.01 33.73
N HIS A 460 -24.14 0.11 32.71
CA HIS A 460 -22.70 -0.09 32.75
C HIS A 460 -22.02 1.28 32.80
N ARG A 461 -21.38 1.60 33.93
CA ARG A 461 -20.61 2.84 34.10
C ARG A 461 -19.13 2.49 34.04
N ILE A 462 -18.44 3.00 33.03
CA ILE A 462 -17.06 2.64 32.73
C ILE A 462 -16.24 3.93 32.59
N THR A 463 -14.99 3.91 33.06
CA THR A 463 -14.02 4.95 32.77
C THR A 463 -12.96 4.37 31.86
N LEU A 464 -12.76 5.01 30.70
CA LEU A 464 -11.69 4.71 29.76
C LEU A 464 -10.67 5.85 29.82
N THR A 465 -9.45 5.53 30.21
CA THR A 465 -8.31 6.47 30.24
C THR A 465 -7.49 6.27 28.97
N ALA A 466 -7.45 7.29 28.12
CA ALA A 466 -6.54 7.34 26.99
C ALA A 466 -5.14 7.73 27.47
N GLN A 467 -4.15 6.90 27.15
CA GLN A 467 -2.75 7.09 27.57
C GLN A 467 -1.79 6.36 26.64
N GLU A 468 -0.57 6.86 26.52
CA GLU A 468 0.52 6.20 25.80
C GLU A 468 1.35 5.33 26.76
N VAL A 469 1.49 4.03 26.46
CA VAL A 469 2.28 3.09 27.27
C VAL A 469 3.12 2.17 26.38
N PRO A 470 4.35 1.83 26.79
CA PRO A 470 5.13 0.80 26.11
C PRO A 470 4.49 -0.56 26.39
N LEU A 471 4.11 -1.29 25.34
CA LEU A 471 3.59 -2.66 25.42
C LEU A 471 4.39 -3.58 24.51
N GLU A 472 4.49 -4.84 24.92
CA GLU A 472 4.99 -5.92 24.09
C GLU A 472 3.95 -6.23 22.99
N VAL A 473 4.39 -6.28 21.73
CA VAL A 473 3.54 -6.54 20.54
C VAL A 473 3.89 -7.85 19.84
N ALA A 474 5.04 -8.41 20.19
CA ALA A 474 5.49 -9.75 19.90
C ALA A 474 6.53 -10.11 20.97
N PRO A 475 6.80 -11.39 21.22
CA PRO A 475 7.90 -11.82 22.08
C PRO A 475 9.20 -11.01 21.93
N GLY A 476 9.56 -10.23 22.94
CA GLY A 476 10.78 -9.42 22.96
C GLY A 476 10.74 -8.17 22.07
N LEU A 477 9.58 -7.80 21.53
CA LEU A 477 9.37 -6.66 20.65
C LEU A 477 8.38 -5.69 21.28
N TRP A 478 8.76 -4.41 21.38
CA TRP A 478 8.02 -3.40 22.09
C TRP A 478 7.58 -2.25 21.17
N GLN A 479 6.44 -1.65 21.47
CA GLN A 479 5.95 -0.43 20.82
C GLN A 479 5.33 0.50 21.86
N GLN A 480 5.53 1.81 21.72
CA GLN A 480 4.78 2.81 22.48
C GLN A 480 3.36 2.87 21.90
N ARG A 481 2.42 2.20 22.57
CA ARG A 481 1.02 2.05 22.14
C ARG A 481 0.17 3.19 22.69
N TRP A 482 -0.84 3.59 21.93
CA TRP A 482 -1.90 4.47 22.40
C TRP A 482 -3.07 3.58 22.81
N THR A 483 -3.53 3.71 24.05
CA THR A 483 -4.38 2.70 24.67
C THR A 483 -5.63 3.31 25.29
N PHE A 484 -6.63 2.45 25.53
CA PHE A 484 -7.63 2.70 26.55
C PHE A 484 -7.31 1.79 27.75
N ASN A 485 -7.11 2.35 28.94
CA ASN A 485 -6.78 1.64 30.18
C ASN A 485 -5.49 0.81 30.12
N GLY A 486 -4.47 1.30 29.41
CA GLY A 486 -3.15 0.66 29.37
C GLY A 486 -3.10 -0.65 28.58
N GLN A 487 -4.13 -0.96 27.78
CA GLN A 487 -4.24 -2.19 27.00
C GLN A 487 -4.52 -1.88 25.52
N ALA A 488 -4.02 -2.74 24.63
CA ALA A 488 -4.27 -2.69 23.20
C ALA A 488 -4.48 -4.12 22.66
N PRO A 489 -5.70 -4.54 22.29
CA PRO A 489 -6.96 -3.78 22.35
C PRO A 489 -7.35 -3.34 23.77
N GLY A 490 -8.16 -2.29 23.87
CA GLY A 490 -8.74 -1.82 25.11
C GLY A 490 -9.75 -2.80 25.71
N PRO A 491 -10.26 -2.52 26.93
CA PRO A 491 -11.16 -3.40 27.68
C PRO A 491 -12.37 -3.86 26.87
N THR A 492 -12.69 -5.16 26.96
CA THR A 492 -13.93 -5.69 26.38
C THR A 492 -15.12 -5.25 27.24
N LEU A 493 -16.12 -4.67 26.58
CA LEU A 493 -17.38 -4.30 27.22
C LEU A 493 -18.43 -5.34 26.84
N ARG A 494 -19.24 -5.81 27.80
CA ARG A 494 -20.31 -6.77 27.52
C ARG A 494 -21.61 -6.40 28.22
N GLY A 495 -22.72 -6.58 27.53
CA GLY A 495 -24.07 -6.34 28.05
C GLY A 495 -25.13 -7.00 27.18
N LYS A 496 -26.38 -6.61 27.35
CA LYS A 496 -27.55 -7.15 26.65
C LYS A 496 -28.30 -6.06 25.91
N VAL A 497 -29.13 -6.45 24.94
CA VAL A 497 -30.05 -5.51 24.27
C VAL A 497 -30.94 -4.83 25.31
N GLY A 498 -30.94 -3.50 25.29
CA GLY A 498 -31.66 -2.64 26.24
C GLY A 498 -30.77 -2.01 27.31
N ASP A 499 -29.55 -2.51 27.52
CA ASP A 499 -28.64 -1.97 28.51
C ASP A 499 -28.16 -0.56 28.16
N VAL A 500 -27.86 0.22 29.19
CA VAL A 500 -27.29 1.56 29.07
C VAL A 500 -25.80 1.50 29.35
N PHE A 501 -25.00 2.06 28.45
CA PHE A 501 -23.57 2.26 28.64
C PHE A 501 -23.30 3.75 28.84
N GLU A 502 -22.65 4.10 29.94
CA GLU A 502 -22.16 5.44 30.25
C GLU A 502 -20.65 5.38 30.45
N ILE A 503 -19.92 5.90 29.47
CA ILE A 503 -18.47 5.86 29.39
C ILE A 503 -17.93 7.24 29.64
N THR A 504 -17.08 7.37 30.66
CA THR A 504 -16.26 8.56 30.86
C THR A 504 -14.91 8.32 30.18
N LEU A 505 -14.65 9.02 29.08
CA LEU A 505 -13.33 9.12 28.50
C LEU A 505 -12.53 10.17 29.27
N VAL A 506 -11.33 9.80 29.73
CA VAL A 506 -10.34 10.71 30.32
C VAL A 506 -9.12 10.69 29.42
N ASN A 507 -8.65 11.85 28.97
CA ASN A 507 -7.41 11.93 28.21
C ASN A 507 -6.23 12.25 29.13
N ASP A 508 -5.47 11.24 29.52
CA ASP A 508 -4.22 11.37 30.30
C ASP A 508 -2.99 11.25 29.38
N GLY A 509 -3.19 11.35 28.07
CA GLY A 509 -2.15 11.29 27.06
C GLY A 509 -1.52 12.64 26.76
N THR A 510 -0.72 12.67 25.69
CA THR A 510 0.06 13.85 25.29
C THR A 510 -0.46 14.54 24.02
N MET A 511 -1.52 13.98 23.43
CA MET A 511 -2.20 14.50 22.23
C MET A 511 -3.72 14.39 22.37
N GLY A 512 -4.46 14.96 21.41
CA GLY A 512 -5.90 14.83 21.38
C GLY A 512 -6.36 13.37 21.20
N HIS A 513 -7.37 12.97 21.94
CA HIS A 513 -8.01 11.66 21.81
C HIS A 513 -9.54 11.78 21.86
N SER A 514 -10.23 10.79 21.31
CA SER A 514 -11.70 10.70 21.35
C SER A 514 -12.14 9.25 21.48
N ILE A 515 -13.45 9.02 21.39
CA ILE A 515 -14.04 7.68 21.42
C ILE A 515 -15.27 7.63 20.51
N ASP A 516 -15.35 6.60 19.68
CA ASP A 516 -16.49 6.21 18.85
C ASP A 516 -16.90 4.79 19.24
N PHE A 517 -18.19 4.58 19.47
CA PHE A 517 -18.79 3.28 19.77
C PHE A 517 -19.76 2.92 18.66
N HIS A 518 -19.44 1.88 17.87
CA HIS A 518 -20.32 1.40 16.80
C HIS A 518 -21.62 0.77 17.33
N ALA A 519 -21.62 0.34 18.60
CA ALA A 519 -22.82 -0.11 19.31
C ALA A 519 -23.79 1.04 19.66
N GLY A 520 -23.33 2.30 19.58
CA GLY A 520 -24.11 3.50 19.83
C GLY A 520 -24.59 4.18 18.55
N ALA A 521 -25.72 4.89 18.64
CA ALA A 521 -26.28 5.66 17.53
C ALA A 521 -26.51 7.12 17.99
N LEU A 522 -25.43 7.91 18.03
CA LEU A 522 -25.43 9.31 18.44
C LEU A 522 -24.83 10.19 17.33
N ALA A 523 -25.20 11.47 17.32
CA ALA A 523 -24.51 12.45 16.48
C ALA A 523 -23.08 12.65 17.02
N PRO A 524 -22.05 12.70 16.16
CA PRO A 524 -20.65 12.69 16.59
C PRO A 524 -20.19 14.00 17.22
N ASP A 525 -20.82 15.13 16.90
CA ASP A 525 -20.31 16.49 17.17
C ASP A 525 -19.95 16.73 18.64
N GLU A 526 -20.71 16.15 19.56
CA GLU A 526 -20.49 16.27 21.00
C GLU A 526 -19.83 15.02 21.59
N PRO A 527 -20.47 13.84 21.62
CA PRO A 527 -19.94 12.67 22.33
C PRO A 527 -18.71 12.02 21.69
N MET A 528 -18.36 12.35 20.45
CA MET A 528 -17.20 11.77 19.74
C MET A 528 -16.12 12.81 19.41
N ARG A 529 -16.25 14.05 19.90
CA ARG A 529 -15.26 15.09 19.65
C ARG A 529 -13.92 14.73 20.30
N THR A 530 -12.84 15.19 19.69
CA THR A 530 -11.51 15.15 20.30
C THR A 530 -11.49 16.01 21.57
N ILE A 531 -10.98 15.42 22.65
CA ILE A 531 -10.65 16.11 23.88
C ILE A 531 -9.13 16.28 23.99
N PRO A 532 -8.62 17.46 24.36
CA PRO A 532 -7.19 17.67 24.55
C PRO A 532 -6.69 16.94 25.81
N PRO A 533 -5.37 16.83 26.01
CA PRO A 533 -4.78 16.31 27.25
C PRO A 533 -5.36 16.96 28.51
N GLY A 534 -5.64 16.16 29.54
CA GLY A 534 -6.19 16.57 30.83
C GLY A 534 -7.70 16.76 30.88
N GLU A 535 -8.39 16.71 29.73
CA GLU A 535 -9.85 16.84 29.66
C GLU A 535 -10.57 15.49 29.79
N SER A 536 -11.89 15.57 29.97
CA SER A 536 -12.76 14.38 29.99
C SER A 536 -14.07 14.62 29.25
N LEU A 537 -14.70 13.54 28.82
CA LEU A 537 -15.98 13.54 28.13
C LEU A 537 -16.81 12.32 28.51
N VAL A 538 -18.12 12.50 28.64
CA VAL A 538 -19.07 11.39 28.85
C VAL A 538 -19.78 11.03 27.55
N TYR A 539 -19.59 9.80 27.10
CA TYR A 539 -20.36 9.16 26.02
C TYR A 539 -21.41 8.24 26.64
N ARG A 540 -22.70 8.46 26.36
CA ARG A 540 -23.78 7.62 26.90
C ARG A 540 -24.73 7.12 25.82
N PHE A 541 -24.85 5.80 25.64
CA PHE A 541 -25.78 5.19 24.70
C PHE A 541 -26.59 4.04 25.32
N THR A 542 -27.67 3.67 24.64
CA THR A 542 -28.43 2.45 24.93
C THR A 542 -28.16 1.44 23.81
N ALA A 543 -27.76 0.23 24.18
CA ALA A 543 -27.51 -0.84 23.23
C ALA A 543 -28.85 -1.36 22.66
N THR A 544 -29.20 -0.94 21.45
CA THR A 544 -30.49 -1.31 20.83
C THR A 544 -30.38 -2.49 19.87
N ARG A 545 -29.15 -2.96 19.59
CA ARG A 545 -28.85 -4.02 18.64
C ARG A 545 -27.85 -5.00 19.26
N SER A 546 -28.11 -6.30 19.11
CA SER A 546 -27.17 -7.35 19.48
C SER A 546 -26.05 -7.47 18.46
N GLY A 547 -24.90 -7.95 18.90
CA GLY A 547 -23.73 -8.15 18.06
C GLY A 547 -22.45 -7.90 18.82
N ILE A 548 -21.33 -8.12 18.14
CA ILE A 548 -20.02 -7.69 18.57
C ILE A 548 -19.66 -6.46 17.74
N TRP A 549 -19.27 -5.39 18.42
CA TRP A 549 -19.08 -4.06 17.83
C TRP A 549 -17.67 -3.58 18.18
N MET A 550 -17.06 -2.83 17.27
CA MET A 550 -15.85 -2.11 17.57
C MET A 550 -16.17 -0.83 18.35
N TYR A 551 -15.26 -0.42 19.22
CA TYR A 551 -15.09 0.97 19.60
C TYR A 551 -13.65 1.39 19.33
N HIS A 552 -13.43 2.67 19.05
CA HIS A 552 -12.08 3.19 18.77
C HIS A 552 -11.96 4.70 18.96
N CYS A 553 -10.72 5.20 18.98
CA CYS A 553 -10.49 6.64 18.87
C CYS A 553 -10.84 7.14 17.46
N SER A 554 -11.55 8.26 17.38
CA SER A 554 -11.97 8.93 16.14
C SER A 554 -11.22 10.25 15.87
N THR A 555 -10.17 10.55 16.66
CA THR A 555 -9.29 11.69 16.40
C THR A 555 -8.48 11.46 15.14
N MET A 556 -8.34 12.50 14.33
CA MET A 556 -7.56 12.43 13.09
C MET A 556 -6.05 12.46 13.38
N PRO A 557 -5.23 11.65 12.68
CA PRO A 557 -5.63 10.67 11.66
C PRO A 557 -6.08 9.34 12.28
N MET A 558 -7.36 8.98 12.08
CA MET A 558 -7.97 7.83 12.77
C MET A 558 -7.23 6.52 12.56
N SER A 559 -6.69 6.29 11.36
CA SER A 559 -5.95 5.07 11.02
C SER A 559 -4.73 4.88 11.93
N SER A 560 -4.00 5.96 12.25
CA SER A 560 -2.86 5.90 13.16
C SER A 560 -3.31 5.61 14.59
N HIS A 561 -4.43 6.19 15.05
CA HIS A 561 -4.93 5.92 16.40
C HIS A 561 -5.38 4.46 16.58
N ILE A 562 -6.11 3.92 15.60
CA ILE A 562 -6.53 2.51 15.62
C ILE A 562 -5.29 1.61 15.57
N ALA A 563 -4.38 1.87 14.62
CA ALA A 563 -3.14 1.11 14.46
C ALA A 563 -2.21 1.17 15.69
N ALA A 564 -2.21 2.28 16.43
CA ALA A 564 -1.46 2.45 17.67
C ALA A 564 -2.06 1.67 18.85
N GLY A 565 -3.30 1.17 18.73
CA GLY A 565 -3.94 0.31 19.72
C GLY A 565 -5.24 0.83 20.33
N MET A 566 -5.74 1.99 19.92
CA MET A 566 -6.96 2.59 20.48
C MET A 566 -8.22 1.98 19.86
N THR A 567 -8.42 0.68 20.08
CA THR A 567 -9.60 -0.08 19.66
C THR A 567 -9.98 -1.10 20.72
N GLY A 568 -11.26 -1.46 20.85
CA GLY A 568 -11.71 -2.60 21.65
C GLY A 568 -13.08 -3.11 21.20
N ALA A 569 -13.58 -4.13 21.91
CA ALA A 569 -14.85 -4.80 21.59
C ALA A 569 -15.98 -4.41 22.55
N VAL A 570 -17.19 -4.25 22.00
CA VAL A 570 -18.45 -4.22 22.75
C VAL A 570 -19.31 -5.40 22.31
N ILE A 571 -19.61 -6.33 23.21
CA ILE A 571 -20.47 -7.48 22.94
C ILE A 571 -21.84 -7.24 23.56
N ILE A 572 -22.87 -7.21 22.72
CA ILE A 572 -24.27 -7.10 23.11
C ILE A 572 -24.95 -8.42 22.80
N ASP A 573 -25.21 -9.21 23.85
CA ASP A 573 -25.86 -10.51 23.72
C ASP A 573 -27.27 -10.34 23.11
N SER A 574 -27.63 -11.24 22.20
CA SER A 574 -29.02 -11.35 21.74
C SER A 574 -29.90 -11.94 22.86
N PRO A 575 -31.20 -11.60 22.91
CA PRO A 575 -32.10 -12.11 23.96
C PRO A 575 -32.14 -13.64 24.07
N ASP A 576 -31.96 -14.34 22.95
CA ASP A 576 -32.05 -15.80 22.84
C ASP A 576 -30.69 -16.43 22.48
N LEU A 577 -29.58 -15.82 22.93
CA LEU A 577 -28.24 -16.36 22.70
C LEU A 577 -28.10 -17.72 23.44
N PRO A 578 -27.89 -18.83 22.72
CA PRO A 578 -27.75 -20.15 23.36
C PRO A 578 -26.53 -20.20 24.29
N GLU A 579 -26.63 -20.98 25.37
CA GLU A 579 -25.50 -21.26 26.25
C GLU A 579 -24.52 -22.22 25.58
N VAL A 580 -23.24 -22.04 25.91
CA VAL A 580 -22.11 -22.88 25.47
C VAL A 580 -21.22 -23.16 26.67
N ASP A 581 -20.35 -24.16 26.58
CA ASP A 581 -19.48 -24.55 27.69
C ASP A 581 -18.31 -23.57 27.87
N ARG A 582 -17.80 -23.01 26.76
CA ARG A 582 -16.66 -22.08 26.74
C ARG A 582 -16.89 -20.93 25.77
N GLU A 583 -16.53 -19.71 26.18
CA GLU A 583 -16.48 -18.54 25.31
C GLU A 583 -15.07 -17.95 25.29
N PHE A 584 -14.58 -17.64 24.09
CA PHE A 584 -13.33 -16.92 23.86
C PHE A 584 -13.56 -15.67 23.02
N LEU A 585 -12.68 -14.68 23.14
CA LEU A 585 -12.64 -13.50 22.29
C LEU A 585 -11.27 -13.35 21.63
N LEU A 586 -11.27 -13.19 20.31
CA LEU A 586 -10.11 -12.85 19.52
C LEU A 586 -10.38 -11.56 18.73
N VAL A 587 -9.54 -10.55 18.93
CA VAL A 587 -9.58 -9.28 18.22
C VAL A 587 -8.37 -9.21 17.31
N GLN A 588 -8.58 -9.23 16.00
CA GLN A 588 -7.51 -9.06 15.03
C GLN A 588 -7.15 -7.59 14.89
N THR A 589 -5.86 -7.27 14.96
CA THR A 589 -5.31 -5.93 14.71
C THR A 589 -4.01 -6.01 13.93
N GLU A 590 -3.64 -4.92 13.27
CA GLU A 590 -2.34 -4.75 12.64
C GLU A 590 -1.38 -3.93 13.51
N VAL A 591 -0.08 -4.26 13.47
CA VAL A 591 0.98 -3.51 14.14
C VAL A 591 1.97 -2.98 13.12
N TYR A 592 2.26 -1.68 13.19
CA TYR A 592 3.15 -0.96 12.29
C TYR A 592 4.29 -0.33 13.09
N LEU A 593 5.46 -0.94 13.07
CA LEU A 593 6.64 -0.54 13.82
C LEU A 593 7.39 0.57 13.10
N ASP A 594 7.70 1.66 13.81
CA ASP A 594 8.64 2.67 13.31
C ASP A 594 10.09 2.19 13.41
N THR A 595 10.44 1.62 14.57
CA THR A 595 11.73 0.97 14.81
C THR A 595 11.54 -0.40 15.45
N VAL A 596 12.60 -1.22 15.41
CA VAL A 596 12.63 -2.50 16.14
C VAL A 596 13.16 -2.24 17.54
N ALA A 597 12.26 -2.07 18.51
CA ALA A 597 12.59 -1.88 19.91
C ALA A 597 12.52 -3.21 20.67
N THR A 598 13.57 -3.53 21.41
CA THR A 598 13.69 -4.78 22.20
C THR A 598 13.46 -4.59 23.70
N SER A 599 13.07 -3.39 24.11
CA SER A 599 12.80 -3.03 25.50
C SER A 599 11.69 -1.97 25.56
N ALA A 600 11.04 -1.86 26.72
CA ALA A 600 10.03 -0.83 26.97
C ALA A 600 10.62 0.60 26.89
N GLU A 601 11.88 0.79 27.26
CA GLU A 601 12.56 2.10 27.27
C GLU A 601 12.87 2.60 25.84
N ASP A 602 13.12 1.67 24.93
CA ASP A 602 13.43 1.97 23.52
C ASP A 602 12.18 2.03 22.63
N ALA A 603 11.00 1.79 23.19
CA ALA A 603 9.76 1.67 22.46
C ALA A 603 9.39 2.98 21.74
N THR A 604 9.14 2.89 20.43
CA THR A 604 8.72 4.03 19.59
C THR A 604 7.25 3.95 19.24
N GLU A 605 6.65 5.09 18.85
CA GLU A 605 5.26 5.15 18.41
C GLU A 605 5.03 4.40 17.07
N VAL A 606 3.78 4.30 16.65
CA VAL A 606 3.36 3.66 15.39
C VAL A 606 3.91 4.41 14.16
N SER A 607 4.31 3.67 13.12
CA SER A 607 4.77 4.27 11.86
C SER A 607 3.60 4.72 10.98
N ALA A 608 3.33 6.03 10.94
CA ALA A 608 2.28 6.60 10.08
C ALA A 608 2.52 6.35 8.57
N ASP A 609 3.78 6.30 8.13
CA ASP A 609 4.12 6.03 6.73
C ASP A 609 3.74 4.59 6.35
N LYS A 610 4.04 3.61 7.20
CA LYS A 610 3.65 2.21 6.97
C LYS A 610 2.14 2.02 7.06
N VAL A 611 1.46 2.71 7.98
CA VAL A 611 -0.01 2.73 8.06
C VAL A 611 -0.61 3.24 6.75
N GLY A 612 -0.14 4.39 6.24
CA GLY A 612 -0.61 4.97 4.99
C GLY A 612 -0.27 4.14 3.74
N ALA A 613 0.79 3.33 3.81
CA ALA A 613 1.19 2.42 2.74
C ALA A 613 0.60 1.00 2.85
N GLU A 614 -0.21 0.72 3.88
CA GLU A 614 -0.77 -0.61 4.18
C GLU A 614 0.31 -1.70 4.31
N GLN A 615 1.42 -1.38 4.99
CA GLN A 615 2.56 -2.29 5.19
C GLN A 615 2.73 -2.65 6.68
N PRO A 616 1.88 -3.51 7.25
CA PRO A 616 2.05 -3.93 8.63
C PRO A 616 3.23 -4.88 8.79
N ASP A 617 3.90 -4.73 9.91
CA ASP A 617 4.98 -5.59 10.36
C ASP A 617 4.43 -6.87 10.99
N LEU A 618 3.36 -6.74 11.78
CA LEU A 618 2.67 -7.87 12.43
C LEU A 618 1.16 -7.76 12.19
N VAL A 619 0.49 -8.92 12.22
CA VAL A 619 -0.97 -9.03 12.37
C VAL A 619 -1.20 -9.98 13.51
N VAL A 620 -2.04 -9.60 14.47
CA VAL A 620 -2.05 -10.23 15.80
C VAL A 620 -3.47 -10.46 16.28
N PHE A 621 -3.67 -11.52 17.06
CA PHE A 621 -4.87 -11.67 17.87
C PHE A 621 -4.61 -11.10 19.27
N ASN A 622 -5.51 -10.26 19.76
CA ASN A 622 -5.45 -9.63 21.08
C ASN A 622 -4.12 -8.91 21.37
N GLY A 623 -3.57 -8.24 20.35
CA GLY A 623 -2.50 -7.25 20.49
C GLY A 623 -1.06 -7.78 20.46
N ILE A 624 -0.84 -9.08 20.63
CA ILE A 624 0.50 -9.68 20.71
C ILE A 624 0.63 -10.83 19.70
N ALA A 625 1.64 -10.76 18.83
CA ALA A 625 1.94 -11.82 17.87
C ALA A 625 2.31 -13.12 18.61
N ASN A 626 1.81 -14.25 18.12
CA ASN A 626 2.16 -15.60 18.57
C ASN A 626 1.84 -15.92 20.04
N GLN A 627 1.19 -15.03 20.79
CA GLN A 627 0.97 -15.26 22.23
C GLN A 627 0.18 -16.54 22.50
N TYR A 628 -0.71 -16.93 21.58
CA TYR A 628 -1.56 -18.10 21.69
C TYR A 628 -0.90 -19.40 21.21
N ASP A 629 0.38 -19.34 20.80
CA ASP A 629 1.21 -20.54 20.67
C ASP A 629 1.67 -21.05 22.04
N GLU A 630 1.97 -20.13 22.96
CA GLU A 630 2.42 -20.44 24.32
C GLU A 630 1.25 -20.46 25.31
N HIS A 631 0.30 -19.53 25.16
CA HIS A 631 -0.84 -19.33 26.06
C HIS A 631 -2.15 -19.81 25.41
N MET A 632 -2.15 -21.06 25.00
CA MET A 632 -3.23 -21.68 24.23
C MET A 632 -4.62 -21.50 24.86
N LEU A 633 -5.65 -21.44 24.01
CA LEU A 633 -7.04 -21.54 24.44
C LEU A 633 -7.29 -22.98 24.92
N GLU A 634 -8.01 -23.17 26.02
CA GLU A 634 -8.17 -24.50 26.66
C GLU A 634 -9.65 -24.94 26.69
N ALA A 635 -9.94 -26.12 26.15
CA ALA A 635 -11.25 -26.76 26.15
C ALA A 635 -11.14 -28.28 26.40
N GLN A 636 -12.27 -28.97 26.55
CA GLN A 636 -12.36 -30.43 26.69
C GLN A 636 -13.12 -31.08 25.52
N VAL A 637 -12.85 -32.36 25.26
CA VAL A 637 -13.58 -33.14 24.26
C VAL A 637 -15.08 -33.08 24.57
N GLY A 638 -15.87 -32.73 23.56
CA GLY A 638 -17.32 -32.61 23.68
C GLY A 638 -17.84 -31.28 24.23
N GLU A 639 -16.98 -30.38 24.73
CA GLU A 639 -17.39 -29.01 25.06
C GLU A 639 -17.78 -28.26 23.78
N ARG A 640 -18.91 -27.55 23.83
CA ARG A 640 -19.29 -26.55 22.83
C ARG A 640 -18.53 -25.27 23.09
N VAL A 641 -17.67 -24.91 22.14
CA VAL A 641 -16.84 -23.70 22.19
C VAL A 641 -17.45 -22.64 21.29
N ARG A 642 -17.64 -21.43 21.81
CA ARG A 642 -17.90 -20.22 21.02
C ARG A 642 -16.66 -19.34 20.99
N ILE A 643 -16.23 -18.94 19.78
CA ILE A 643 -15.14 -17.98 19.60
C ILE A 643 -15.73 -16.73 18.96
N TRP A 644 -15.77 -15.65 19.73
CA TRP A 644 -16.07 -14.31 19.24
C TRP A 644 -14.85 -13.76 18.52
N VAL A 645 -15.06 -13.23 17.32
CA VAL A 645 -13.99 -12.67 16.48
C VAL A 645 -14.39 -11.28 16.03
N LEU A 646 -13.55 -10.29 16.36
CA LEU A 646 -13.64 -8.92 15.85
C LEU A 646 -12.42 -8.64 14.98
N ASP A 647 -12.65 -8.18 13.76
CA ASP A 647 -11.60 -7.61 12.93
C ASP A 647 -11.58 -6.10 13.11
N SER A 648 -10.73 -5.59 14.01
CA SER A 648 -10.62 -4.16 14.28
C SER A 648 -9.84 -3.42 13.18
N GLY A 649 -9.02 -4.10 12.40
CA GLY A 649 -8.21 -3.49 11.35
C GLY A 649 -6.98 -2.71 11.87
N PRO A 650 -6.65 -1.52 11.30
CA PRO A 650 -7.57 -0.65 10.55
C PRO A 650 -7.89 -1.05 9.10
N ASN A 651 -7.07 -1.87 8.42
CA ASN A 651 -7.18 -2.02 6.96
C ASN A 651 -7.24 -3.46 6.44
N ARG A 652 -6.76 -4.46 7.18
CA ARG A 652 -6.67 -5.85 6.67
C ARG A 652 -7.88 -6.67 7.08
N PRO A 653 -8.44 -7.48 6.15
CA PRO A 653 -9.53 -8.40 6.48
C PRO A 653 -9.02 -9.63 7.24
N SER A 654 -9.89 -10.28 7.99
CA SER A 654 -9.68 -11.60 8.58
C SER A 654 -10.42 -12.70 7.81
N SER A 655 -9.79 -13.87 7.70
CA SER A 655 -10.47 -15.12 7.30
C SER A 655 -10.27 -16.16 8.40
N PHE A 656 -10.90 -15.97 9.56
CA PHE A 656 -10.67 -16.77 10.75
C PHE A 656 -11.01 -18.25 10.52
N HIS A 657 -10.11 -19.14 10.93
CA HIS A 657 -10.20 -20.58 10.74
C HIS A 657 -9.64 -21.33 11.96
N VAL A 658 -10.28 -22.46 12.32
CA VAL A 658 -9.73 -23.45 13.26
C VAL A 658 -9.42 -24.73 12.49
N VAL A 659 -8.13 -25.03 12.31
CA VAL A 659 -7.64 -26.19 11.58
C VAL A 659 -8.07 -27.47 12.27
N GLY A 660 -8.68 -28.38 11.52
CA GLY A 660 -9.22 -29.65 12.03
C GLY A 660 -10.65 -29.53 12.58
N GLY A 661 -11.18 -28.31 12.71
CA GLY A 661 -12.57 -28.04 13.06
C GLY A 661 -13.45 -27.70 11.86
N GLN A 662 -14.77 -27.80 12.04
CA GLN A 662 -15.77 -27.22 11.17
C GLN A 662 -16.76 -26.44 12.04
N PHE A 663 -17.11 -25.23 11.62
CA PHE A 663 -18.09 -24.42 12.31
C PHE A 663 -19.48 -24.93 11.97
N ASP A 664 -20.22 -25.37 12.98
CA ASP A 664 -21.63 -25.75 12.85
C ASP A 664 -22.57 -24.57 13.07
N THR A 665 -22.05 -23.47 13.62
CA THR A 665 -22.80 -22.25 13.91
C THR A 665 -21.96 -21.03 13.55
N ILE A 666 -22.57 -20.07 12.85
CA ILE A 666 -21.96 -18.77 12.54
C ILE A 666 -22.97 -17.66 12.79
N TYR A 667 -22.53 -16.65 13.54
CA TYR A 667 -23.21 -15.38 13.68
C TYR A 667 -22.30 -14.26 13.17
N GLN A 668 -22.81 -13.41 12.29
CA GLN A 668 -22.03 -12.34 11.66
C GLN A 668 -22.91 -11.08 11.52
N GLU A 669 -22.39 -9.92 11.96
CA GLU A 669 -23.04 -8.62 11.78
C GLU A 669 -24.53 -8.59 12.22
N GLY A 670 -24.84 -9.22 13.34
CA GLY A 670 -26.20 -9.25 13.87
C GLY A 670 -27.08 -10.41 13.37
N ARG A 671 -26.56 -11.28 12.48
CA ARG A 671 -27.33 -12.32 11.77
C ARG A 671 -26.74 -13.72 11.95
N TRP A 672 -27.60 -14.71 12.20
CA TRP A 672 -27.24 -16.12 12.06
C TRP A 672 -27.06 -16.47 10.58
N VAL A 673 -25.87 -16.94 10.20
CA VAL A 673 -25.53 -17.36 8.84
C VAL A 673 -25.64 -18.88 8.71
N LEU A 674 -25.40 -19.60 9.80
CA LEU A 674 -25.49 -21.05 9.93
C LEU A 674 -25.87 -21.38 11.38
N GLY A 675 -26.77 -22.33 11.60
CA GLY A 675 -27.21 -22.77 12.92
C GLY A 675 -28.05 -21.72 13.66
N GLY A 676 -27.87 -21.64 14.98
CA GLY A 676 -28.61 -20.72 15.84
C GLY A 676 -30.01 -21.20 16.23
N PRO A 677 -30.78 -20.38 16.98
CA PRO A 677 -32.07 -20.77 17.56
C PRO A 677 -33.15 -21.19 16.56
N GLU A 678 -33.08 -20.69 15.32
CA GLU A 678 -34.01 -21.02 14.24
C GLU A 678 -33.46 -22.08 13.27
N GLU A 679 -32.29 -22.67 13.57
CA GLU A 679 -31.59 -23.66 12.74
C GLU A 679 -31.39 -23.19 11.28
N GLU A 680 -30.75 -22.02 11.09
CA GLU A 680 -30.50 -21.46 9.76
C GLU A 680 -29.56 -22.36 8.93
N GLY A 681 -29.95 -22.68 7.70
CA GLY A 681 -29.15 -23.49 6.77
C GLY A 681 -29.57 -24.96 6.69
N ASP A 682 -28.72 -25.79 6.07
CA ASP A 682 -28.91 -27.24 6.07
C ASP A 682 -28.42 -27.81 7.41
N PRO A 683 -29.17 -28.68 8.12
CA PRO A 683 -28.72 -29.29 9.38
C PRO A 683 -27.41 -30.09 9.27
N THR A 684 -27.00 -30.45 8.05
CA THR A 684 -25.73 -31.12 7.75
C THR A 684 -24.67 -30.17 7.17
N GLY A 685 -24.99 -28.89 7.06
CA GLY A 685 -24.11 -27.84 6.58
C GLY A 685 -23.04 -27.49 7.62
N GLY A 686 -21.87 -27.08 7.12
CA GLY A 686 -20.77 -26.59 7.94
C GLY A 686 -20.05 -25.45 7.23
N SER A 687 -19.37 -24.61 8.00
CA SER A 687 -18.49 -23.58 7.46
C SER A 687 -17.05 -23.82 7.88
N GLN A 688 -16.13 -23.52 6.96
CA GLN A 688 -14.69 -23.64 7.20
C GLN A 688 -14.08 -22.34 7.75
N VAL A 689 -14.67 -21.18 7.46
CA VAL A 689 -14.11 -19.86 7.82
C VAL A 689 -15.20 -18.88 8.25
N LEU A 690 -14.83 -17.93 9.09
CA LEU A 690 -15.56 -16.68 9.30
C LEU A 690 -14.79 -15.55 8.61
N GLY A 691 -15.36 -15.02 7.52
CA GLY A 691 -14.77 -13.91 6.76
C GLY A 691 -15.24 -12.57 7.29
N LEU A 692 -14.29 -11.72 7.71
CA LEU A 692 -14.54 -10.40 8.27
C LEU A 692 -13.73 -9.35 7.48
N LEU A 693 -14.37 -8.23 7.15
CA LEU A 693 -13.68 -7.01 6.74
C LEU A 693 -13.32 -6.18 8.00
N PRO A 694 -12.44 -5.17 7.88
CA PRO A 694 -12.21 -4.23 8.98
C PRO A 694 -13.52 -3.64 9.52
N ALA A 695 -13.59 -3.55 10.84
CA ALA A 695 -14.76 -3.19 11.64
C ALA A 695 -15.95 -4.18 11.57
N GLN A 696 -15.79 -5.37 10.99
CA GLN A 696 -16.78 -6.44 11.06
C GLN A 696 -16.45 -7.44 12.16
N ALA A 697 -17.49 -8.07 12.69
CA ALA A 697 -17.34 -9.07 13.72
C ALA A 697 -18.45 -10.13 13.73
N GLY A 698 -18.19 -11.20 14.46
CA GLY A 698 -19.10 -12.32 14.61
C GLY A 698 -18.65 -13.31 15.67
N PHE A 699 -19.28 -14.47 15.68
CA PHE A 699 -18.75 -15.64 16.39
C PHE A 699 -18.98 -16.91 15.58
N VAL A 700 -18.18 -17.91 15.93
CA VAL A 700 -18.31 -19.28 15.43
C VAL A 700 -18.49 -20.22 16.61
N GLU A 701 -19.21 -21.33 16.38
CA GLU A 701 -19.27 -22.44 17.34
C GLU A 701 -18.91 -23.77 16.69
N LEU A 702 -18.32 -24.63 17.51
CA LEU A 702 -17.89 -25.97 17.13
C LEU A 702 -17.70 -26.84 18.39
N VAL A 703 -17.68 -28.16 18.18
CA VAL A 703 -17.35 -29.17 19.18
C VAL A 703 -16.20 -30.02 18.63
N MET A 704 -15.12 -30.16 19.41
CA MET A 704 -13.99 -31.00 19.01
C MET A 704 -14.19 -32.45 19.49
N PRO A 705 -14.14 -33.45 18.58
CA PRO A 705 -14.42 -34.83 18.94
C PRO A 705 -13.23 -35.57 19.54
N GLU A 706 -12.02 -35.03 19.43
CA GLU A 706 -10.78 -35.67 19.83
C GLU A 706 -9.89 -34.70 20.61
N ALA A 707 -9.09 -35.23 21.54
CA ALA A 707 -8.09 -34.43 22.24
C ALA A 707 -6.93 -34.09 21.30
N GLY A 708 -6.37 -32.88 21.42
CA GLY A 708 -5.31 -32.42 20.54
C GLY A 708 -5.01 -30.94 20.65
N HIS A 709 -4.15 -30.46 19.75
CA HIS A 709 -3.85 -29.03 19.58
C HIS A 709 -4.35 -28.63 18.19
N TYR A 710 -5.39 -27.81 18.15
CA TYR A 710 -6.05 -27.36 16.93
C TYR A 710 -5.55 -25.94 16.60
N PRO A 711 -4.76 -25.75 15.53
CA PRO A 711 -4.31 -24.42 15.14
C PRO A 711 -5.49 -23.48 14.84
N LEU A 712 -5.44 -22.26 15.33
CA LEU A 712 -6.34 -21.17 14.97
C LEU A 712 -5.57 -20.09 14.24
N VAL A 713 -6.10 -19.61 13.11
CA VAL A 713 -5.38 -18.71 12.19
C VAL A 713 -6.31 -17.70 11.53
N SER A 714 -5.76 -16.56 11.11
CA SER A 714 -6.31 -15.85 9.94
C SER A 714 -5.83 -16.55 8.67
N HIS A 715 -6.75 -17.02 7.83
CA HIS A 715 -6.41 -17.80 6.63
C HIS A 715 -5.87 -16.94 5.47
N LEU A 716 -5.69 -15.64 5.67
CA LEU A 716 -4.71 -14.88 4.91
C LEU A 716 -3.34 -15.31 5.42
N MET A 717 -2.71 -16.29 4.75
CA MET A 717 -1.60 -17.02 5.39
C MET A 717 -0.38 -16.17 5.72
N VAL A 718 -0.15 -15.09 4.97
CA VAL A 718 0.87 -14.10 5.34
C VAL A 718 0.59 -13.42 6.68
N ASP A 719 -0.67 -13.28 7.09
CA ASP A 719 -1.07 -12.67 8.36
C ASP A 719 -0.96 -13.66 9.50
N ALA A 720 -1.23 -14.95 9.26
CA ALA A 720 -0.85 -16.00 10.19
C ALA A 720 0.69 -16.03 10.36
N GLU A 721 1.47 -16.00 9.29
CA GLU A 721 2.95 -15.96 9.38
C GLU A 721 3.49 -14.69 10.07
N ARG A 722 2.69 -13.62 10.13
CA ARG A 722 2.98 -12.38 10.88
C ARG A 722 2.51 -12.42 12.34
N GLY A 723 1.83 -13.48 12.76
CA GLY A 723 1.50 -13.76 14.14
C GLY A 723 0.02 -13.84 14.51
N ALA A 724 -0.89 -13.80 13.53
CA ALA A 724 -2.32 -14.00 13.75
C ALA A 724 -2.65 -15.50 13.80
N HIS A 725 -2.03 -16.19 14.77
CA HIS A 725 -2.27 -17.60 15.03
C HIS A 725 -2.10 -17.97 16.51
N GLY A 726 -2.47 -19.21 16.80
CA GLY A 726 -2.34 -19.86 18.09
C GLY A 726 -2.89 -21.28 18.06
N PHE A 727 -3.17 -21.84 19.23
CA PHE A 727 -3.83 -23.14 19.35
C PHE A 727 -5.03 -23.11 20.30
N LEU A 728 -6.05 -23.89 19.92
CA LEU A 728 -7.05 -24.43 20.84
C LEU A 728 -6.57 -25.81 21.28
N ARG A 729 -6.16 -25.93 22.53
CA ARG A 729 -5.83 -27.19 23.17
C ARG A 729 -7.10 -27.82 23.74
N VAL A 730 -7.33 -29.06 23.32
CA VAL A 730 -8.48 -29.87 23.75
C VAL A 730 -7.94 -31.03 24.56
N SER A 731 -8.29 -31.09 25.84
CA SER A 731 -7.99 -32.24 26.70
C SER A 731 -9.12 -33.26 26.70
N GLU A 732 -8.82 -34.47 27.19
CA GLU A 732 -9.83 -35.50 27.49
C GLU A 732 -10.92 -35.01 28.47
#